data_AF-A0A7Z8ZBK0-F1
#
_entry.id   AF-A0A7Z8ZBK0-F1
#
_cell.length_a   1.000
_cell.length_b   1.000
_cell.length_c   1.000
_cell.angle_alpha   90.00
_cell.angle_beta   90.00
_cell.angle_gamma   90.00
#
_symmetry.space_group_name_H-M   'P 1'
#
loop_
_entity.id
_entity.type
_entity.pdbx_description
1 polymer ?
#
loop_
_entity_poly.entity_id
_entity_poly.type
_entity_poly.pdbx_seq_one_letter_code
_entity_poly.pdbx_strand_id
1 'polypeptide(L)'
;MTPLRVLRKPMPLVMAIRLSLLPLIALAAAPAFAAAQFDIAAGDLDTALNQYAARSGITLAADASLTRGKHSDGLHGSYDVEDGLQTLLDGSGLRLKALGNNAWTLEPAPVDNEATLTVVGDWLGDARENDVFEHAGARDVIRRAEFAKTGATTMREVLNRIPGVNAPENTGTGSHDLAMNFGIRGLNPRLASRSTVLMDGIPVPFAPYGQPQLSLAPVSLGNMDAVDVVRGAGAVRYGPQNVGGVVNFVTRAIPQDFGIAGGVEGQLSPTSSQNNPKETHNLMIGGTADNGFGSALLYSGTRGSDWREHSATRIDDVMLKSKYAPNEVHTFNSLLQYYDGEADMPGGLSRADYDADRWQSTRPYDRFWGRRQLASLGYQFQPDAMHKFNIQGFYTHTLRSGYLEQGKRITLSPREYWVRGIEPRYSQSFTLGATAHEVGVGYRYVNESTHEMRYYTTTASGELPSTASPYDRDTRSGTEAHAWYIDDRVDIGNWTITPGMRFEHIESYQDNNLKGSREQVSYNAPLPALNVLYHLTDSWNLYANTEGSFGTVQYSQIGKAVESGNVEPEKARTWEIGSRYDNGALSAEMGLFLINFNNQYDSNQTNDTVTAAAKPATAGWRPRHATTSAISRRASTTCRSTPATRTLMLKSAKKATPTVIRSPSRRSIKAPSASTISRAVGPSTSIAISSPASLPTTPTPSKRAPTAAPAASRALCCGARASPTTLVRRWPTSTSRSG
;
A
#
# COMPACT_ATOMS: atom_id res chain seq x y z
N MET A 1 26.17 56.30 33.78
CA MET A 1 27.48 56.15 33.12
C MET A 1 27.66 54.68 32.73
N THR A 2 27.97 54.42 31.46
CA THR A 2 28.39 53.15 30.81
C THR A 2 29.68 52.57 31.45
N PRO A 3 30.21 51.37 31.08
CA PRO A 3 29.66 50.16 30.43
C PRO A 3 30.23 48.79 30.95
N LEU A 4 29.84 47.69 30.27
CA LEU A 4 30.61 46.45 29.97
C LEU A 4 30.83 45.36 31.04
N ARG A 5 30.25 44.16 30.83
CA ARG A 5 31.04 42.95 30.45
C ARG A 5 30.20 41.75 29.98
N VAL A 6 30.69 41.19 28.88
CA VAL A 6 30.35 39.95 28.19
C VAL A 6 30.94 38.74 28.93
N LEU A 7 30.23 37.60 28.98
CA LEU A 7 30.87 36.27 28.91
C LEU A 7 29.85 35.19 28.49
N ARG A 8 29.84 34.86 27.19
CA ARG A 8 29.36 33.56 26.67
C ARG A 8 30.57 32.62 26.63
N LYS A 9 30.46 31.43 27.23
CA LYS A 9 31.35 30.29 26.94
C LYS A 9 30.58 29.27 26.08
N PRO A 10 31.05 28.90 24.88
CA PRO A 10 30.54 27.74 24.15
C PRO A 10 31.12 26.44 24.73
N MET A 11 30.29 25.40 24.78
CA MET A 11 30.59 24.07 25.31
C MET A 11 31.49 23.26 24.35
N PRO A 12 32.36 22.38 24.88
CA PRO A 12 33.45 21.69 24.16
C PRO A 12 33.00 20.57 23.21
N LEU A 13 31.70 20.38 22.98
CA LEU A 13 31.16 19.29 22.15
C LEU A 13 31.18 19.62 20.65
N VAL A 14 31.22 20.90 20.29
CA VAL A 14 31.32 21.36 18.87
C VAL A 14 32.77 21.32 18.36
N MET A 15 33.75 21.30 19.26
CA MET A 15 35.18 21.22 18.92
C MET A 15 35.62 19.78 18.59
N ALA A 16 34.94 18.76 19.14
CA ALA A 16 35.27 17.35 18.93
C ALA A 16 34.77 16.82 17.57
N ILE A 17 33.74 17.41 16.97
CA ILE A 17 33.18 17.00 15.67
C ILE A 17 33.88 17.70 14.49
N ARG A 18 34.64 18.79 14.74
CA ARG A 18 35.39 19.51 13.70
C ARG A 18 36.83 19.03 13.48
N LEU A 19 37.32 18.03 14.25
CA LEU A 19 38.70 17.55 14.15
C LEU A 19 38.86 16.15 13.52
N SER A 20 37.80 15.53 13.02
CA SER A 20 37.86 14.21 12.37
C SER A 20 37.68 14.24 10.85
N LEU A 21 37.71 15.42 10.22
CA LEU A 21 37.58 15.57 8.77
C LEU A 21 38.70 16.46 8.21
N LEU A 22 39.65 15.77 7.57
CA LEU A 22 40.74 16.20 6.66
C LEU A 22 42.10 16.55 7.30
N PRO A 23 43.26 16.17 6.71
CA PRO A 23 43.46 15.57 5.38
C PRO A 23 44.23 14.23 5.43
N LEU A 24 43.75 13.23 4.68
CA LEU A 24 44.62 12.20 4.12
C LEU A 24 44.72 12.48 2.61
N ILE A 25 45.35 13.61 2.26
CA ILE A 25 45.92 13.78 0.92
C ILE A 25 47.26 13.06 0.98
N ALA A 26 47.21 11.75 0.84
CA ALA A 26 48.38 11.00 0.40
C ALA A 26 48.49 11.27 -1.10
N LEU A 27 49.59 11.90 -1.49
CA LEU A 27 49.98 12.15 -2.86
C LEU A 27 50.23 10.79 -3.54
N ALA A 28 49.18 10.16 -4.04
CA ALA A 28 49.32 9.13 -5.06
C ALA A 28 49.53 9.89 -6.38
N ALA A 29 50.79 10.10 -6.74
CA ALA A 29 51.12 10.32 -8.14
C ALA A 29 50.63 9.09 -8.89
N ALA A 30 49.50 9.22 -9.60
CA ALA A 30 49.17 8.28 -10.64
C ALA A 30 50.39 8.21 -11.57
N PRO A 31 50.85 7.03 -11.99
CA PRO A 31 51.78 6.99 -13.10
C PRO A 31 51.06 7.68 -14.25
N ALA A 32 51.59 8.82 -14.71
CA ALA A 32 51.26 9.32 -16.02
C ALA A 32 51.73 8.21 -16.97
N PHE A 33 50.78 7.39 -17.42
CA PHE A 33 51.05 6.47 -18.50
C PHE A 33 51.42 7.35 -19.68
N ALA A 34 52.64 7.18 -20.19
CA ALA A 34 53.06 7.89 -21.38
C ALA A 34 52.05 7.59 -22.50
N ALA A 35 51.56 8.64 -23.16
CA ALA A 35 50.67 8.53 -24.30
C ALA A 35 51.19 7.43 -25.24
N ALA A 36 50.42 6.36 -25.38
CA ALA A 36 50.81 5.22 -26.20
C ALA A 36 50.36 5.47 -27.63
N GLN A 37 51.20 5.06 -28.59
CA GLN A 37 50.87 5.17 -30.01
C GLN A 37 49.82 4.10 -30.34
N PHE A 38 48.62 4.52 -30.70
CA PHE A 38 47.55 3.64 -31.18
C PHE A 38 47.33 3.86 -32.67
N ASP A 39 47.08 2.73 -33.34
CA ASP A 39 46.75 2.66 -34.76
C ASP A 39 45.72 1.54 -34.92
N ILE A 40 44.44 1.95 -34.89
CA ILE A 40 43.25 1.11 -34.93
C ILE A 40 42.40 1.63 -36.09
N ALA A 41 42.14 0.76 -37.07
CA ALA A 41 41.33 1.09 -38.23
C ALA A 41 39.86 1.29 -37.85
N ALA A 42 39.15 2.13 -38.61
CA ALA A 42 37.70 2.26 -38.53
C ALA A 42 37.01 0.92 -38.84
N GLY A 43 35.90 0.63 -38.17
CA GLY A 43 35.24 -0.67 -38.27
C GLY A 43 34.19 -0.92 -37.20
N ASP A 44 33.80 -2.18 -37.03
CA ASP A 44 32.86 -2.58 -35.98
C ASP A 44 33.41 -2.21 -34.60
N LEU A 45 32.58 -1.55 -33.79
CA LEU A 45 32.97 -1.01 -32.49
C LEU A 45 33.53 -2.09 -31.56
N ASP A 46 32.93 -3.28 -31.56
CA ASP A 46 33.40 -4.43 -30.77
C ASP A 46 34.83 -4.83 -31.15
N THR A 47 35.16 -4.82 -32.44
CA THR A 47 36.51 -5.15 -32.92
C THR A 47 37.52 -4.08 -32.52
N ALA A 48 37.16 -2.80 -32.67
CA ALA A 48 38.03 -1.69 -32.32
C ALA A 48 38.34 -1.65 -30.80
N LEU A 49 37.32 -1.85 -29.97
CA LEU A 49 37.45 -1.88 -28.51
C LEU A 49 38.28 -3.07 -28.02
N ASN A 50 38.10 -4.25 -28.60
CA ASN A 50 38.90 -5.43 -28.26
C ASN A 50 40.38 -5.25 -28.68
N GLN A 51 40.64 -4.65 -29.84
CA GLN A 51 42.01 -4.33 -30.28
C GLN A 51 42.67 -3.28 -29.37
N TYR A 52 41.92 -2.26 -28.95
CA TYR A 52 42.40 -1.26 -28.03
C TYR A 52 42.70 -1.86 -26.65
N ALA A 53 41.81 -2.69 -26.11
CA ALA A 53 42.00 -3.34 -24.82
C ALA A 53 43.24 -4.24 -24.80
N ALA A 54 43.45 -5.00 -25.88
CA ALA A 54 44.62 -5.86 -26.04
C ALA A 54 45.94 -5.07 -26.10
N ARG A 55 45.95 -3.88 -26.74
CA ARG A 55 47.17 -3.06 -26.89
C ARG A 55 47.47 -2.19 -25.66
N SER A 56 46.43 -1.69 -24.98
CA SER A 56 46.56 -0.83 -23.81
C SER A 56 46.71 -1.60 -22.49
N GLY A 57 46.50 -2.92 -22.49
CA GLY A 57 46.65 -3.77 -21.31
C GLY A 57 45.56 -3.58 -20.26
N ILE A 58 44.40 -3.08 -20.66
CA ILE A 58 43.21 -2.94 -19.81
C ILE A 58 42.31 -4.16 -19.92
N THR A 59 41.45 -4.34 -18.92
CA THR A 59 40.33 -5.28 -19.00
C THR A 59 39.06 -4.49 -19.36
N LEU A 60 38.46 -4.76 -20.52
CA LEU A 60 37.18 -4.17 -20.90
C LEU A 60 36.10 -5.26 -20.84
N ALA A 61 35.08 -5.07 -20.00
CA ALA A 61 33.93 -5.96 -19.90
C ALA A 61 32.68 -5.21 -20.36
N ALA A 62 32.04 -5.65 -21.44
CA ALA A 62 30.81 -5.06 -21.94
C ALA A 62 29.83 -6.14 -22.40
N ASP A 63 28.54 -5.89 -22.27
CA ASP A 63 27.52 -6.75 -22.85
C ASP A 63 27.57 -6.62 -24.38
N ALA A 64 27.69 -7.73 -25.10
CA ALA A 64 27.78 -7.75 -26.56
C ALA A 64 26.54 -7.16 -27.25
N SER A 65 25.41 -7.01 -26.56
CA SER A 65 24.23 -6.30 -27.07
C SER A 65 24.45 -4.79 -27.17
N LEU A 66 25.33 -4.19 -26.35
CA LEU A 66 25.60 -2.76 -26.36
C LEU A 66 26.43 -2.33 -27.57
N THR A 67 27.38 -3.15 -28.02
CA THR A 67 28.30 -2.83 -29.13
C THR A 67 27.82 -3.36 -30.48
N ARG A 68 26.81 -4.24 -30.51
CA ARG A 68 26.32 -4.88 -31.73
C ARG A 68 25.76 -3.86 -32.72
N GLY A 69 26.28 -3.88 -33.95
CA GLY A 69 25.84 -3.01 -35.04
C GLY A 69 26.27 -1.55 -34.90
N LYS A 70 27.15 -1.22 -33.94
CA LYS A 70 27.74 0.12 -33.78
C LYS A 70 29.10 0.19 -34.46
N HIS A 71 29.46 1.37 -34.94
CA HIS A 71 30.70 1.63 -35.68
C HIS A 71 31.65 2.50 -34.86
N SER A 72 32.95 2.37 -35.11
CA SER A 72 33.99 3.24 -34.57
C SER A 72 34.80 3.83 -35.72
N ASP A 73 35.15 5.11 -35.62
CA ASP A 73 35.97 5.81 -36.61
C ASP A 73 37.47 5.44 -36.52
N GLY A 74 37.82 4.55 -35.58
CA GLY A 74 39.19 4.13 -35.32
C GLY A 74 39.98 5.17 -34.51
N LEU A 75 41.27 4.90 -34.33
CA LEU A 75 42.13 5.72 -33.48
C LEU A 75 43.56 5.71 -34.02
N HIS A 76 44.09 6.90 -34.35
CA HIS A 76 45.45 7.06 -34.90
C HIS A 76 46.16 8.21 -34.18
N GLY A 77 47.21 7.91 -33.41
CA GLY A 77 47.98 8.93 -32.68
C GLY A 77 48.39 8.49 -31.29
N SER A 78 48.89 9.43 -30.49
CA SER A 78 49.27 9.17 -29.10
C SER A 78 48.11 9.57 -28.19
N TYR A 79 47.57 8.59 -27.45
CA TYR A 79 46.44 8.81 -26.55
C TYR A 79 46.73 8.28 -25.15
N ASP A 80 46.13 8.91 -24.15
CA ASP A 80 45.99 8.32 -22.82
C ASP A 80 44.91 7.23 -22.86
N VAL A 81 45.01 6.25 -21.96
CA VAL A 81 44.18 5.03 -22.02
C VAL A 81 42.68 5.34 -22.01
N GLU A 82 42.24 6.27 -21.16
CA GLU A 82 40.86 6.71 -21.05
C GLU A 82 40.42 7.54 -22.25
N ASP A 83 41.25 8.50 -22.68
CA ASP A 83 40.97 9.37 -23.81
C ASP A 83 40.80 8.57 -25.11
N GLY A 84 41.67 7.59 -25.36
CA GLY A 84 41.57 6.74 -26.55
C GLY A 84 40.34 5.82 -26.54
N LEU A 85 39.89 5.36 -25.37
CA LEU A 85 38.61 4.64 -25.25
C LEU A 85 37.42 5.55 -25.53
N GLN A 86 37.44 6.77 -25.00
CA GLN A 86 36.37 7.75 -25.27
C GLN A 86 36.29 8.08 -26.75
N THR A 87 37.41 8.36 -27.41
CA THR A 87 37.44 8.62 -28.87
C THR A 87 36.89 7.45 -29.67
N LEU A 88 37.20 6.19 -29.30
CA LEU A 88 36.64 5.03 -30.00
C LEU A 88 35.12 4.87 -29.81
N LEU A 89 34.57 5.42 -28.73
CA LEU A 89 33.14 5.38 -28.38
C LEU A 89 32.37 6.59 -28.92
N ASP A 90 33.04 7.60 -29.49
CA ASP A 90 32.38 8.78 -30.03
C ASP A 90 31.34 8.40 -31.09
N GLY A 91 30.16 9.00 -31.01
CA GLY A 91 29.02 8.69 -31.90
C GLY A 91 28.33 7.34 -31.65
N SER A 92 28.86 6.48 -30.78
CA SER A 92 28.25 5.17 -30.47
C SER A 92 27.06 5.26 -29.52
N GLY A 93 26.87 6.38 -28.82
CA GLY A 93 25.86 6.53 -27.78
C GLY A 93 26.13 5.67 -26.53
N LEU A 94 27.37 5.29 -26.32
CA LEU A 94 27.86 4.58 -25.13
C LEU A 94 28.87 5.47 -24.41
N ARG A 95 28.97 5.35 -23.08
CA ARG A 95 30.01 5.97 -22.27
C ARG A 95 30.80 4.92 -21.50
N LEU A 96 32.03 5.29 -21.18
CA LEU A 96 32.97 4.48 -20.41
C LEU A 96 32.71 4.63 -18.91
N LYS A 97 32.82 3.53 -18.16
CA LYS A 97 32.73 3.49 -16.70
C LYS A 97 33.88 2.71 -16.09
N ALA A 98 34.63 3.34 -15.21
CA ALA A 98 35.73 2.71 -14.49
C ALA A 98 35.22 1.70 -13.44
N LEU A 99 35.79 0.50 -13.44
CA LEU A 99 35.56 -0.53 -12.41
C LEU A 99 36.73 -0.62 -11.40
N GLY A 100 37.82 0.14 -11.64
CA GLY A 100 39.05 0.10 -10.84
C GLY A 100 40.05 -0.96 -11.32
N ASN A 101 41.31 -0.88 -10.89
CA ASN A 101 42.40 -1.82 -11.25
C ASN A 101 42.56 -2.08 -12.78
N ASN A 102 42.58 -1.02 -13.60
CA ASN A 102 42.63 -1.11 -15.08
C ASN A 102 41.47 -1.88 -15.73
N ALA A 103 40.34 -2.05 -15.01
CA ALA A 103 39.12 -2.61 -15.56
C ALA A 103 38.07 -1.53 -15.87
N TRP A 104 37.40 -1.68 -17.01
CA TRP A 104 36.42 -0.74 -17.55
C TRP A 104 35.18 -1.49 -18.06
N THR A 105 34.02 -0.83 -18.04
CA THR A 105 32.77 -1.30 -18.64
C THR A 105 32.13 -0.21 -19.49
N LEU A 106 31.20 -0.61 -20.35
CA LEU A 106 30.38 0.30 -21.13
C LEU A 106 28.96 0.38 -20.56
N GLU A 107 28.36 1.56 -20.64
CA GLU A 107 26.93 1.78 -20.41
C GLU A 107 26.39 2.78 -21.44
N PRO A 108 25.07 2.80 -21.74
CA PRO A 108 24.49 3.81 -22.62
C PRO A 108 24.84 5.22 -22.14
N ALA A 109 25.29 6.08 -23.06
CA ALA A 109 25.50 7.49 -22.75
C ALA A 109 24.15 8.12 -22.37
N PRO A 110 24.08 8.98 -21.34
CA PRO A 110 22.92 9.82 -21.14
C PRO A 110 22.71 10.59 -22.44
N VAL A 111 21.52 10.48 -23.01
CA VAL A 111 21.13 11.38 -24.08
C VAL A 111 21.09 12.76 -23.42
N ASP A 112 21.99 13.66 -23.82
CA ASP A 112 21.85 15.09 -23.53
C ASP A 112 20.57 15.55 -24.24
N ASN A 113 19.45 15.29 -23.59
CA ASN A 113 18.24 16.02 -23.86
C ASN A 113 18.57 17.43 -23.36
N GLU A 114 18.80 18.39 -24.27
CA GLU A 114 18.18 19.70 -24.07
C GLU A 114 16.81 19.39 -23.50
N ALA A 115 16.56 19.70 -22.22
CA ALA A 115 15.50 19.12 -21.43
C ALA A 115 14.17 19.19 -22.19
N THR A 116 13.87 18.15 -22.96
CA THR A 116 12.57 17.99 -23.59
C THR A 116 11.69 17.75 -22.40
N LEU A 117 11.00 18.81 -22.00
CA LEU A 117 10.08 18.83 -20.89
C LEU A 117 9.00 17.79 -21.20
N THR A 118 9.18 16.58 -20.67
CA THR A 118 8.26 15.46 -20.86
C THR A 118 7.32 15.42 -19.68
N VAL A 119 6.02 15.51 -19.97
CA VAL A 119 4.98 15.41 -18.94
C VAL A 119 4.96 14.01 -18.30
N VAL A 120 5.05 13.95 -16.98
CA VAL A 120 4.98 12.68 -16.22
C VAL A 120 3.51 12.29 -16.02
N GLY A 121 2.71 13.21 -15.47
CA GLY A 121 1.27 13.11 -15.28
C GLY A 121 0.79 12.14 -14.18
N ASP A 122 1.38 10.94 -14.06
CA ASP A 122 1.09 10.00 -12.97
C ASP A 122 2.36 9.65 -12.20
N TRP A 123 2.38 9.94 -10.89
CA TRP A 123 3.57 9.74 -10.06
C TRP A 123 3.73 8.30 -9.56
N LEU A 124 2.66 7.49 -9.58
CA LEU A 124 2.65 6.12 -9.04
C LEU A 124 2.72 5.02 -10.10
N GLY A 125 2.83 5.36 -11.39
CA GLY A 125 2.74 4.42 -12.52
C GLY A 125 3.75 3.26 -12.48
N ASP A 126 4.90 3.41 -13.13
CA ASP A 126 5.92 2.35 -13.23
C ASP A 126 6.82 2.22 -11.97
N ALA A 127 6.52 3.03 -10.94
CA ALA A 127 7.27 3.13 -9.69
C ALA A 127 8.80 3.25 -9.89
N ARG A 128 9.28 4.06 -10.84
CA ARG A 128 10.70 4.05 -11.26
C ARG A 128 11.61 4.47 -10.11
N GLU A 129 12.80 3.87 -10.04
CA GLU A 129 13.79 4.22 -9.00
C GLU A 129 14.21 5.69 -9.06
N ASN A 130 14.35 6.25 -10.27
CA ASN A 130 14.61 7.69 -10.43
C ASN A 130 13.47 8.57 -9.88
N ASP A 131 12.22 8.09 -9.91
CA ASP A 131 11.09 8.81 -9.34
C ASP A 131 11.17 8.87 -7.79
N VAL A 132 12.06 8.09 -7.16
CA VAL A 132 12.36 8.22 -5.73
C VAL A 132 13.32 9.37 -5.49
N PHE A 133 14.41 9.46 -6.26
CA PHE A 133 15.44 10.48 -6.06
C PHE A 133 14.91 11.90 -6.28
N GLU A 134 14.08 12.06 -7.31
CA GLU A 134 13.44 13.31 -7.74
C GLU A 134 12.15 13.67 -6.97
N HIS A 135 11.78 12.87 -5.96
CA HIS A 135 10.58 13.13 -5.16
C HIS A 135 10.85 14.10 -4.01
N ALA A 136 10.01 15.13 -3.88
CA ALA A 136 10.06 16.14 -2.82
C ALA A 136 9.50 15.65 -1.47
N GLY A 137 9.69 14.37 -1.15
CA GLY A 137 9.24 13.72 0.08
C GLY A 137 9.87 12.33 0.24
N ALA A 138 9.60 11.70 1.39
CA ALA A 138 10.05 10.34 1.63
C ALA A 138 9.25 9.33 0.80
N ARG A 139 9.94 8.54 -0.03
CA ARG A 139 9.38 7.50 -0.89
C ARG A 139 10.33 6.31 -0.91
N ASP A 140 9.81 5.10 -0.96
CA ASP A 140 10.59 3.89 -1.24
C ASP A 140 9.86 3.01 -2.23
N VAL A 141 10.63 2.36 -3.11
CA VAL A 141 10.11 1.33 -4.01
C VAL A 141 10.90 0.06 -3.78
N ILE A 142 10.22 -1.05 -3.52
CA ILE A 142 10.81 -2.38 -3.50
C ILE A 142 10.27 -3.14 -4.71
N ARG A 143 11.17 -3.63 -5.57
CA ARG A 143 10.83 -4.38 -6.79
C ARG A 143 10.88 -5.89 -6.60
N ARG A 144 10.28 -6.63 -7.54
CA ARG A 144 10.27 -8.09 -7.59
C ARG A 144 11.64 -8.73 -7.44
N ALA A 145 12.68 -8.17 -8.07
CA ALA A 145 14.03 -8.69 -7.95
C ALA A 145 14.51 -8.72 -6.49
N GLU A 146 14.13 -7.72 -5.69
CA GLU A 146 14.42 -7.67 -4.27
C GLU A 146 13.51 -8.60 -3.45
N PHE A 147 12.23 -8.76 -3.82
CA PHE A 147 11.34 -9.77 -3.21
C PHE A 147 11.97 -11.17 -3.29
N ALA A 148 12.41 -11.53 -4.51
CA ALA A 148 13.01 -12.83 -4.79
C ALA A 148 14.37 -13.01 -4.11
N LYS A 149 15.27 -12.01 -4.22
CA LYS A 149 16.63 -12.07 -3.63
C LYS A 149 16.62 -12.32 -2.13
N THR A 150 15.58 -11.87 -1.47
CA THR A 150 15.45 -11.91 -0.02
C THR A 150 14.52 -13.01 0.48
N GLY A 151 13.94 -13.80 -0.44
CA GLY A 151 13.00 -14.87 -0.13
C GLY A 151 11.73 -14.36 0.59
N ALA A 152 11.24 -13.17 0.24
CA ALA A 152 9.99 -12.68 0.81
C ALA A 152 8.81 -13.54 0.33
N THR A 153 8.07 -14.07 1.29
CA THR A 153 6.97 -15.03 1.09
C THR A 153 5.59 -14.37 1.21
N THR A 154 5.55 -13.21 1.86
CA THR A 154 4.32 -12.47 2.13
C THR A 154 4.50 -10.99 1.86
N MET A 155 3.39 -10.30 1.54
CA MET A 155 3.42 -8.84 1.32
C MET A 155 3.91 -8.07 2.56
N ARG A 156 3.57 -8.59 3.74
CA ARG A 156 4.03 -8.09 5.04
C ARG A 156 5.55 -8.07 5.16
N GLU A 157 6.24 -9.10 4.70
CA GLU A 157 7.70 -9.16 4.74
C GLU A 157 8.34 -8.11 3.85
N VAL A 158 7.77 -7.87 2.67
CA VAL A 158 8.18 -6.79 1.78
C VAL A 158 7.99 -5.43 2.47
N LEU A 159 6.80 -5.17 3.02
CA LEU A 159 6.49 -3.91 3.70
C LEU A 159 7.39 -3.65 4.90
N ASN A 160 7.73 -4.67 5.70
CA ASN A 160 8.62 -4.53 6.86
C ASN A 160 10.07 -4.17 6.51
N ARG A 161 10.47 -4.30 5.24
CA ARG A 161 11.80 -3.83 4.80
C ARG A 161 11.87 -2.34 4.55
N ILE A 162 10.72 -1.69 4.41
CA ILE A 162 10.65 -0.27 4.15
C ILE A 162 10.82 0.47 5.48
N PRO A 163 11.83 1.35 5.62
CA PRO A 163 12.04 2.10 6.85
C PRO A 163 10.80 2.91 7.26
N GLY A 164 10.46 2.85 8.55
CA GLY A 164 9.28 3.54 9.09
C GLY A 164 7.94 2.86 8.80
N VAL A 165 7.94 1.71 8.12
CA VAL A 165 6.76 0.84 7.96
C VAL A 165 6.84 -0.29 8.98
N ASN A 166 5.74 -0.55 9.67
CA ASN A 166 5.56 -1.68 10.57
C ASN A 166 4.36 -2.49 10.11
N ALA A 167 4.60 -3.71 9.65
CA ALA A 167 3.57 -4.65 9.23
C ALA A 167 3.60 -5.88 10.18
N PRO A 168 2.89 -5.82 11.32
CA PRO A 168 2.87 -6.91 12.29
C PRO A 168 2.15 -8.14 11.71
N GLU A 169 2.35 -9.29 12.36
CA GLU A 169 1.58 -10.48 12.04
C GLU A 169 0.08 -10.26 12.31
N ASN A 170 -0.71 -10.92 11.49
CA ASN A 170 -2.15 -10.89 11.57
C ASN A 170 -2.62 -11.83 12.69
N THR A 171 -2.60 -11.34 13.93
CA THR A 171 -3.06 -12.12 15.10
C THR A 171 -4.47 -11.70 15.55
N GLY A 172 -5.33 -12.66 15.89
CA GLY A 172 -6.63 -12.41 16.53
C GLY A 172 -7.86 -12.65 15.64
N THR A 173 -9.05 -12.36 16.17
CA THR A 173 -10.36 -12.67 15.55
C THR A 173 -10.78 -11.74 14.40
N GLY A 174 -9.84 -10.93 13.89
CA GLY A 174 -10.09 -10.00 12.77
C GLY A 174 -8.89 -9.82 11.85
N SER A 175 -7.93 -10.74 11.89
CA SER A 175 -6.70 -10.69 11.10
C SER A 175 -6.24 -12.11 10.82
N HIS A 176 -6.03 -12.42 9.54
CA HIS A 176 -5.51 -13.68 8.99
C HIS A 176 -4.85 -13.34 7.64
N ASP A 177 -4.38 -14.32 6.87
CA ASP A 177 -3.62 -14.09 5.62
C ASP A 177 -4.33 -13.27 4.53
N LEU A 178 -5.66 -13.13 4.57
CA LEU A 178 -6.39 -12.30 3.62
C LEU A 178 -6.53 -10.84 4.09
N ALA A 179 -6.19 -10.54 5.35
CA ALA A 179 -6.17 -9.17 5.87
C ALA A 179 -4.78 -8.56 5.71
N MET A 180 -4.68 -7.24 5.75
CA MET A 180 -3.40 -6.55 5.69
C MET A 180 -3.28 -5.53 6.81
N ASN A 181 -2.40 -5.81 7.77
CA ASN A 181 -2.03 -4.90 8.84
C ASN A 181 -0.67 -4.26 8.52
N PHE A 182 -0.64 -2.95 8.33
CA PHE A 182 0.59 -2.17 8.38
C PHE A 182 0.31 -0.73 8.80
N GLY A 183 1.32 -0.11 9.40
CA GLY A 183 1.32 1.27 9.85
C GLY A 183 2.59 1.96 9.39
N ILE A 184 2.47 3.24 9.06
CA ILE A 184 3.58 4.06 8.58
C ILE A 184 3.82 5.18 9.58
N ARG A 185 5.09 5.55 9.83
CA ARG A 185 5.46 6.67 10.74
C ARG A 185 4.93 6.49 12.17
N GLY A 186 4.79 5.24 12.62
CA GLY A 186 4.30 4.90 13.96
C GLY A 186 2.78 4.99 14.14
N LEU A 187 2.02 5.20 13.05
CA LEU A 187 0.56 5.11 13.08
C LEU A 187 0.12 3.67 13.36
N ASN A 188 -1.08 3.54 13.94
CA ASN A 188 -1.65 2.23 14.27
C ASN A 188 -1.69 1.32 13.02
N PRO A 189 -1.05 0.13 13.06
CA PRO A 189 -0.95 -0.74 11.90
C PRO A 189 -2.23 -1.53 11.59
N ARG A 190 -3.23 -1.50 12.47
CA ARG A 190 -4.45 -2.30 12.32
C ARG A 190 -5.18 -1.93 11.03
N LEU A 191 -5.27 -2.90 10.14
CA LEU A 191 -5.99 -2.92 8.86
C LEU A 191 -5.63 -1.76 7.92
N ALA A 192 -4.44 -1.18 8.10
CA ALA A 192 -3.91 -0.05 7.34
C ALA A 192 -4.88 1.14 7.19
N SER A 193 -5.73 1.38 8.20
CA SER A 193 -6.85 2.33 8.06
C SER A 193 -6.46 3.81 7.94
N ARG A 194 -5.15 4.12 7.98
CA ARG A 194 -4.61 5.47 7.87
C ARG A 194 -3.68 5.64 6.66
N SER A 195 -3.65 4.67 5.76
CA SER A 195 -2.89 4.75 4.51
C SER A 195 -3.84 4.56 3.33
N THR A 196 -3.64 5.34 2.27
CA THR A 196 -4.32 5.10 1.00
C THR A 196 -3.64 3.90 0.36
N VAL A 197 -4.40 2.85 0.07
CA VAL A 197 -3.85 1.62 -0.50
C VAL A 197 -4.44 1.38 -1.88
N LEU A 198 -3.55 1.30 -2.86
CA LEU A 198 -3.88 1.20 -4.28
C LEU A 198 -3.23 -0.05 -4.88
N MET A 199 -3.85 -0.56 -5.95
CA MET A 199 -3.27 -1.57 -6.83
C MET A 199 -3.43 -1.05 -8.27
N ASP A 200 -2.32 -0.76 -8.94
CA ASP A 200 -2.30 -0.07 -10.25
C ASP A 200 -3.16 1.22 -10.23
N GLY A 201 -3.07 2.00 -9.15
CA GLY A 201 -3.86 3.22 -8.96
C GLY A 201 -5.32 3.02 -8.52
N ILE A 202 -5.82 1.79 -8.48
CA ILE A 202 -7.20 1.47 -8.09
C ILE A 202 -7.27 1.17 -6.59
N PRO A 203 -8.24 1.71 -5.82
CA PRO A 203 -8.37 1.42 -4.40
C PRO A 203 -8.45 -0.08 -4.07
N VAL A 204 -7.60 -0.53 -3.13
CA VAL A 204 -7.65 -1.88 -2.57
C VAL A 204 -8.79 -2.03 -1.54
N PRO A 205 -9.08 -1.06 -0.65
CA PRO A 205 -10.22 -1.16 0.25
C PRO A 205 -11.53 -1.34 -0.51
N PHE A 206 -12.43 -2.16 0.04
CA PHE A 206 -13.73 -2.46 -0.57
C PHE A 206 -14.77 -1.33 -0.45
N ALA A 207 -14.48 -0.29 0.34
CA ALA A 207 -15.18 0.99 0.34
C ALA A 207 -14.19 2.08 0.83
N PRO A 208 -13.37 2.69 -0.05
CA PRO A 208 -12.29 3.60 0.34
C PRO A 208 -12.71 4.78 1.26
N TYR A 209 -13.97 5.22 1.20
CA TYR A 209 -14.52 6.23 2.10
C TYR A 209 -15.26 5.61 3.30
N GLY A 210 -16.18 4.68 3.07
CA GLY A 210 -17.04 4.13 4.13
C GLY A 210 -16.40 3.07 5.01
N GLN A 211 -15.51 2.25 4.45
CA GLN A 211 -14.75 1.18 5.14
C GLN A 211 -13.34 1.02 4.55
N PRO A 212 -12.40 1.90 4.89
CA PRO A 212 -11.04 1.85 4.37
C PRO A 212 -10.21 0.69 4.92
N GLN A 213 -10.73 -0.07 5.89
CA GLN A 213 -9.99 -1.15 6.54
C GLN A 213 -9.76 -2.36 5.63
N LEU A 214 -8.51 -2.78 5.52
CA LEU A 214 -8.08 -3.96 4.78
C LEU A 214 -8.28 -5.28 5.56
N SER A 215 -9.51 -5.52 6.03
CA SER A 215 -9.91 -6.83 6.56
C SER A 215 -10.00 -7.92 5.49
N LEU A 216 -10.06 -7.51 4.22
CA LEU A 216 -9.83 -8.31 3.04
C LEU A 216 -8.97 -7.46 2.10
N ALA A 217 -7.77 -7.94 1.76
CA ALA A 217 -6.78 -7.28 0.93
C ALA A 217 -6.53 -8.18 -0.29
N PRO A 218 -7.24 -7.95 -1.41
CA PRO A 218 -7.15 -8.77 -2.62
C PRO A 218 -5.89 -8.47 -3.43
N VAL A 219 -4.73 -8.65 -2.78
CA VAL A 219 -3.39 -8.45 -3.33
C VAL A 219 -2.54 -9.67 -3.00
N SER A 220 -1.98 -10.31 -4.02
CA SER A 220 -1.14 -11.50 -3.84
C SER A 220 0.27 -11.24 -4.34
N LEU A 221 1.29 -11.52 -3.53
CA LEU A 221 2.69 -11.20 -3.83
C LEU A 221 3.15 -11.76 -5.19
N GLY A 222 2.70 -12.97 -5.55
CA GLY A 222 3.02 -13.60 -6.85
C GLY A 222 2.63 -12.76 -8.07
N ASN A 223 1.60 -11.93 -7.94
CA ASN A 223 1.10 -11.04 -8.99
C ASN A 223 1.73 -9.63 -8.96
N MET A 224 2.57 -9.27 -7.97
CA MET A 224 3.07 -7.90 -7.75
C MET A 224 4.49 -7.68 -8.24
N ASP A 225 4.76 -6.68 -9.06
CA ASP A 225 6.08 -6.25 -9.54
C ASP A 225 6.80 -5.25 -8.66
N ALA A 226 6.05 -4.37 -8.00
CA ALA A 226 6.63 -3.45 -7.05
C ALA A 226 5.65 -3.13 -5.92
N VAL A 227 6.22 -2.72 -4.80
CA VAL A 227 5.53 -2.04 -3.72
C VAL A 227 6.13 -0.65 -3.62
N ASP A 228 5.33 0.36 -3.93
CA ASP A 228 5.71 1.77 -3.88
C ASP A 228 5.04 2.44 -2.69
N VAL A 229 5.84 2.99 -1.79
CA VAL A 229 5.37 3.63 -0.56
C VAL A 229 5.77 5.08 -0.55
N VAL A 230 4.81 5.95 -0.86
CA VAL A 230 4.96 7.42 -0.83
C VAL A 230 4.45 7.92 0.51
N ARG A 231 5.35 8.30 1.41
CA ARG A 231 4.98 8.71 2.77
C ARG A 231 4.66 10.20 2.86
N GLY A 232 5.29 11.02 2.05
CA GLY A 232 5.06 12.47 1.99
C GLY A 232 5.01 12.99 0.56
N ALA A 233 4.53 14.23 0.40
CA ALA A 233 4.42 14.92 -0.89
C ALA A 233 3.55 14.18 -1.93
N GLY A 234 2.57 13.39 -1.48
CA GLY A 234 1.67 12.61 -2.36
C GLY A 234 0.19 12.90 -2.15
N ALA A 235 -0.18 13.65 -1.11
CA ALA A 235 -1.56 13.75 -0.64
C ALA A 235 -2.51 14.53 -1.58
N VAL A 236 -1.97 15.37 -2.47
CA VAL A 236 -2.80 16.18 -3.40
C VAL A 236 -3.46 15.30 -4.45
N ARG A 237 -2.68 14.41 -5.08
CA ARG A 237 -3.17 13.54 -6.16
C ARG A 237 -3.91 12.32 -5.60
N TYR A 238 -3.46 11.77 -4.47
CA TYR A 238 -3.99 10.51 -3.91
C TYR A 238 -4.57 10.69 -2.50
N GLY A 239 -5.80 10.21 -2.32
CA GLY A 239 -6.57 10.14 -1.07
C GLY A 239 -7.82 9.27 -1.29
N PRO A 240 -8.79 9.18 -0.37
CA PRO A 240 -8.77 9.64 1.03
C PRO A 240 -7.85 8.76 1.89
N GLN A 241 -7.79 9.00 3.21
CA GLN A 241 -7.10 8.15 4.20
C GLN A 241 -5.57 8.11 4.06
N ASN A 242 -4.97 9.21 3.63
CA ASN A 242 -3.55 9.31 3.28
C ASN A 242 -2.65 9.85 4.42
N VAL A 243 -3.06 9.75 5.69
CA VAL A 243 -2.27 10.34 6.81
C VAL A 243 -0.90 9.69 6.97
N GLY A 244 -0.83 8.37 6.79
CA GLY A 244 0.40 7.61 6.73
C GLY A 244 1.08 7.63 5.36
N GLY A 245 0.48 8.31 4.37
CA GLY A 245 0.89 8.28 2.97
C GLY A 245 0.11 7.26 2.14
N VAL A 246 0.68 6.95 0.97
CA VAL A 246 0.10 6.11 -0.07
C VAL A 246 0.97 4.87 -0.25
N VAL A 247 0.34 3.71 -0.35
CA VAL A 247 0.97 2.44 -0.73
C VAL A 247 0.33 1.97 -2.02
N ASN A 248 1.12 1.89 -3.09
CA ASN A 248 0.68 1.36 -4.37
C ASN A 248 1.34 0.01 -4.64
N PHE A 249 0.52 -1.00 -4.87
CA PHE A 249 0.95 -2.29 -5.37
C PHE A 249 0.91 -2.26 -6.90
N VAL A 250 2.07 -2.41 -7.52
CA VAL A 250 2.18 -2.46 -8.99
C VAL A 250 2.11 -3.92 -9.39
N THR A 251 1.13 -4.30 -10.22
CA THR A 251 1.03 -5.68 -10.70
C THR A 251 2.01 -5.95 -11.84
N ARG A 252 2.29 -7.23 -12.13
CA ARG A 252 3.19 -7.63 -13.23
C ARG A 252 2.85 -6.94 -14.54
N ALA A 253 3.87 -6.40 -15.21
CA ALA A 253 3.75 -5.81 -16.53
C ALA A 253 3.42 -6.87 -17.58
N ILE A 254 2.75 -6.43 -18.66
CA ILE A 254 2.53 -7.26 -19.84
C ILE A 254 3.89 -7.43 -20.55
N PRO A 255 4.38 -8.65 -20.79
CA PRO A 255 5.62 -8.87 -21.51
C PRO A 255 5.59 -8.25 -22.92
N GLN A 256 6.73 -7.74 -23.39
CA GLN A 256 6.86 -7.29 -24.78
C GLN A 256 6.81 -8.50 -25.71
N ASP A 257 7.71 -9.46 -25.51
CA ASP A 257 7.68 -10.75 -26.20
C ASP A 257 6.74 -11.73 -25.49
N PHE A 258 6.20 -12.71 -26.23
CA PHE A 258 5.46 -13.80 -25.61
C PHE A 258 6.34 -14.55 -24.59
N GLY A 259 5.83 -14.68 -23.36
CA GLY A 259 6.55 -15.31 -22.27
C GLY A 259 5.63 -16.03 -21.30
N ILE A 260 6.19 -17.06 -20.66
CA ILE A 260 5.57 -17.80 -19.56
C ILE A 260 6.55 -17.76 -18.39
N ALA A 261 6.07 -17.40 -17.22
CA ALA A 261 6.84 -17.43 -15.98
C ALA A 261 6.02 -18.10 -14.88
N GLY A 262 6.58 -19.14 -14.27
CA GLY A 262 5.96 -19.83 -13.13
C GLY A 262 6.90 -19.91 -11.95
N GLY A 263 6.33 -20.02 -10.76
CA GLY A 263 7.07 -20.15 -9.51
C GLY A 263 6.27 -20.91 -8.47
N VAL A 264 6.98 -21.65 -7.63
CA VAL A 264 6.41 -22.32 -6.46
C VAL A 264 7.28 -21.96 -5.27
N GLU A 265 6.62 -21.58 -4.19
CA GLU A 265 7.24 -21.25 -2.92
C GLU A 265 6.57 -22.09 -1.84
N GLY A 266 7.36 -22.60 -0.89
CA GLY A 266 6.85 -23.45 0.19
C GLY A 266 7.43 -23.01 1.53
N GLN A 267 6.57 -22.89 2.54
CA GLN A 267 6.92 -22.62 3.91
C GLN A 267 6.54 -23.84 4.77
N LEU A 268 7.53 -24.36 5.50
CA LEU A 268 7.35 -25.44 6.47
C LEU A 268 7.43 -24.85 7.88
N SER A 269 6.33 -24.99 8.63
CA SER A 269 6.24 -24.57 10.02
C SER A 269 6.18 -25.79 10.94
N PRO A 270 6.95 -25.86 12.04
CA PRO A 270 6.84 -26.95 13.02
C PRO A 270 5.56 -26.75 13.85
N THR A 271 4.51 -27.55 13.59
CA THR A 271 3.19 -27.39 14.24
C THR A 271 2.86 -28.55 15.20
N SER A 272 1.85 -28.38 16.08
CA SER A 272 1.38 -29.43 17.01
C SER A 272 0.55 -30.54 16.34
N SER A 273 -0.12 -30.25 15.21
CA SER A 273 -1.11 -31.18 14.62
C SER A 273 -1.29 -31.11 13.09
N GLN A 274 -0.59 -30.21 12.38
CA GLN A 274 -0.75 -29.98 10.94
C GLN A 274 0.58 -30.14 10.20
N ASN A 275 0.67 -31.11 9.28
CA ASN A 275 1.91 -31.44 8.56
C ASN A 275 1.98 -30.91 7.13
N ASN A 276 1.05 -30.04 6.72
CA ASN A 276 1.01 -29.56 5.34
C ASN A 276 1.85 -28.27 5.21
N PRO A 277 2.84 -28.22 4.31
CA PRO A 277 3.50 -26.96 3.98
C PRO A 277 2.48 -25.95 3.48
N LYS A 278 2.73 -24.67 3.79
CA LYS A 278 2.03 -23.58 3.13
C LYS A 278 2.73 -23.29 1.82
N GLU A 279 2.04 -23.48 0.72
CA GLU A 279 2.57 -23.32 -0.63
C GLU A 279 1.92 -22.15 -1.34
N THR A 280 2.70 -21.40 -2.09
CA THR A 280 2.23 -20.38 -3.03
C THR A 280 2.69 -20.71 -4.43
N HIS A 281 1.75 -20.86 -5.35
CA HIS A 281 2.01 -21.09 -6.77
C HIS A 281 1.69 -19.81 -7.54
N ASN A 282 2.58 -19.41 -8.42
CA ASN A 282 2.35 -18.28 -9.32
C ASN A 282 2.58 -18.68 -10.78
N LEU A 283 1.79 -18.09 -11.66
CA LEU A 283 1.88 -18.27 -13.10
C LEU A 283 1.58 -16.93 -13.77
N MET A 284 2.40 -16.56 -14.75
CA MET A 284 2.16 -15.48 -15.69
C MET A 284 2.33 -16.02 -17.09
N ILE A 285 1.37 -15.72 -17.96
CA ILE A 285 1.45 -15.94 -19.39
C ILE A 285 0.99 -14.67 -20.11
N GLY A 286 1.78 -14.17 -21.05
CA GLY A 286 1.43 -12.95 -21.75
C GLY A 286 2.45 -12.56 -22.81
N GLY A 287 2.12 -11.52 -23.58
CA GLY A 287 2.96 -10.98 -24.65
C GLY A 287 2.28 -9.80 -25.33
N THR A 288 3.03 -9.08 -26.16
CA THR A 288 2.56 -7.94 -26.96
C THR A 288 2.74 -8.25 -28.44
N ALA A 289 1.67 -8.09 -29.22
CA ALA A 289 1.70 -8.27 -30.67
C ALA A 289 2.14 -6.97 -31.37
N ASP A 290 2.62 -7.11 -32.61
CA ASP A 290 3.14 -6.00 -33.44
C ASP A 290 2.13 -4.87 -33.67
N ASN A 291 0.83 -5.17 -33.56
CA ASN A 291 -0.24 -4.17 -33.67
C ASN A 291 -0.42 -3.34 -32.38
N GLY A 292 0.46 -3.47 -31.39
CA GLY A 292 0.42 -2.77 -30.11
C GLY A 292 -0.58 -3.35 -29.11
N PHE A 293 -1.24 -4.48 -29.41
CA PHE A 293 -2.10 -5.19 -28.46
C PHE A 293 -1.27 -6.17 -27.62
N GLY A 294 -1.17 -5.92 -26.33
CA GLY A 294 -0.60 -6.84 -25.36
C GLY A 294 -1.63 -7.32 -24.35
N SER A 295 -1.43 -8.54 -23.86
CA SER A 295 -2.22 -9.12 -22.79
C SER A 295 -1.41 -10.03 -21.89
N ALA A 296 -1.77 -10.10 -20.61
CA ALA A 296 -1.18 -11.01 -19.64
C ALA A 296 -2.23 -11.58 -18.70
N LEU A 297 -2.22 -12.89 -18.52
CA LEU A 297 -2.95 -13.61 -17.49
C LEU A 297 -2.00 -13.90 -16.32
N LEU A 298 -2.36 -13.46 -15.13
CA LEU A 298 -1.64 -13.64 -13.88
C LEU A 298 -2.46 -14.54 -12.95
N TYR A 299 -1.80 -15.47 -12.28
CA TYR A 299 -2.37 -16.28 -11.22
C TYR A 299 -1.41 -16.32 -10.04
N SER A 300 -1.94 -16.14 -8.83
CA SER A 300 -1.26 -16.41 -7.58
C SER A 300 -2.21 -17.16 -6.66
N GLY A 301 -1.83 -18.37 -6.24
CA GLY A 301 -2.63 -19.23 -5.38
C GLY A 301 -1.86 -19.65 -4.14
N THR A 302 -2.46 -19.50 -2.96
CA THR A 302 -1.89 -19.96 -1.69
C THR A 302 -2.72 -21.09 -1.10
N ARG A 303 -2.06 -22.14 -0.58
CA ARG A 303 -2.67 -23.30 0.07
C ARG A 303 -1.88 -23.68 1.32
N GLY A 304 -2.55 -24.26 2.31
CA GLY A 304 -1.90 -24.82 3.50
C GLY A 304 -2.13 -23.98 4.74
N SER A 305 -1.35 -24.22 5.78
CA SER A 305 -1.61 -23.67 7.12
C SER A 305 -0.39 -22.98 7.69
N ASP A 306 -0.62 -22.12 8.69
CA ASP A 306 0.45 -21.51 9.45
C ASP A 306 0.87 -22.39 10.65
N TRP A 307 1.75 -21.88 11.51
CA TRP A 307 2.32 -22.59 12.66
C TRP A 307 1.31 -22.93 13.78
N ARG A 308 0.11 -22.35 13.77
CA ARG A 308 -0.95 -22.61 14.75
C ARG A 308 -2.00 -23.58 14.24
N GLU A 309 -2.65 -24.29 15.16
CA GLU A 309 -3.86 -25.06 14.87
C GLU A 309 -4.97 -24.14 14.33
N HIS A 310 -5.88 -24.66 13.51
CA HIS A 310 -6.99 -23.90 12.91
C HIS A 310 -6.54 -22.62 12.16
N SER A 311 -5.55 -22.77 11.27
CA SER A 311 -4.93 -21.67 10.51
C SER A 311 -4.87 -21.92 9.00
N ALA A 312 -5.65 -22.88 8.49
CA ALA A 312 -5.65 -23.22 7.08
C ALA A 312 -6.10 -22.02 6.22
N THR A 313 -5.40 -21.79 5.12
CA THR A 313 -5.61 -20.68 4.19
C THR A 313 -5.69 -21.20 2.76
N ARG A 314 -6.65 -20.67 2.01
CA ARG A 314 -6.83 -20.90 0.58
C ARG A 314 -7.07 -19.56 -0.11
N ILE A 315 -6.19 -19.19 -1.05
CA ILE A 315 -6.32 -17.96 -1.85
C ILE A 315 -6.19 -18.31 -3.32
N ASP A 316 -7.05 -17.77 -4.16
CA ASP A 316 -6.93 -17.79 -5.61
C ASP A 316 -7.11 -16.36 -6.13
N ASP A 317 -6.08 -15.82 -6.77
CA ASP A 317 -6.06 -14.47 -7.32
C ASP A 317 -5.67 -14.52 -8.79
N VAL A 318 -6.67 -14.35 -9.65
CA VAL A 318 -6.53 -14.37 -11.11
C VAL A 318 -6.72 -12.96 -11.65
N MET A 319 -5.79 -12.50 -12.48
CA MET A 319 -5.88 -11.21 -13.17
C MET A 319 -5.70 -11.38 -14.68
N LEU A 320 -6.52 -10.69 -15.47
CA LEU A 320 -6.30 -10.50 -16.89
C LEU A 320 -6.05 -9.02 -17.16
N LYS A 321 -4.86 -8.72 -17.69
CA LYS A 321 -4.46 -7.38 -18.10
C LYS A 321 -4.45 -7.31 -19.62
N SER A 322 -4.85 -6.18 -20.17
CA SER A 322 -4.66 -5.87 -21.57
C SER A 322 -4.20 -4.43 -21.75
N LYS A 323 -3.38 -4.19 -22.76
CA LYS A 323 -2.95 -2.87 -23.23
C LYS A 323 -3.07 -2.85 -24.74
N TYR A 324 -3.65 -1.79 -25.29
CA TYR A 324 -3.72 -1.58 -26.74
C TYR A 324 -3.22 -0.19 -27.07
N ALA A 325 -2.09 -0.12 -27.79
CA ALA A 325 -1.50 1.13 -28.25
C ALA A 325 -1.42 1.11 -29.79
N PRO A 326 -2.51 1.46 -30.51
CA PRO A 326 -2.53 1.43 -31.98
C PRO A 326 -1.55 2.41 -32.63
N ASN A 327 -1.08 3.41 -31.88
CA ASN A 327 -0.07 4.38 -32.26
C ASN A 327 0.54 4.99 -30.97
N GLU A 328 1.49 5.92 -31.14
CA GLU A 328 2.18 6.57 -30.03
C GLU A 328 1.29 7.50 -29.19
N VAL A 329 0.15 7.93 -29.74
CA VAL A 329 -0.73 8.95 -29.14
C VAL A 329 -1.81 8.34 -28.25
N HIS A 330 -2.35 7.19 -28.64
CA HIS A 330 -3.49 6.56 -27.97
C HIS A 330 -3.06 5.27 -27.28
N THR A 331 -3.39 5.14 -26.00
CA THR A 331 -3.22 3.89 -25.25
C THR A 331 -4.49 3.55 -24.49
N PHE A 332 -4.98 2.33 -24.65
CA PHE A 332 -6.09 1.77 -23.88
C PHE A 332 -5.54 0.71 -22.93
N ASN A 333 -6.03 0.65 -21.71
CA ASN A 333 -5.67 -0.40 -20.76
C ASN A 333 -6.92 -1.00 -20.09
N SER A 334 -6.80 -2.26 -19.68
CA SER A 334 -7.82 -2.93 -18.89
C SER A 334 -7.19 -3.84 -17.85
N LEU A 335 -7.89 -3.99 -16.72
CA LEU A 335 -7.58 -4.94 -15.67
C LEU A 335 -8.88 -5.59 -15.22
N LEU A 336 -8.96 -6.90 -15.36
CA LEU A 336 -9.98 -7.74 -14.76
C LEU A 336 -9.32 -8.57 -13.65
N GLN A 337 -9.93 -8.64 -12.48
CA GLN A 337 -9.44 -9.50 -11.39
C GLN A 337 -10.59 -10.27 -10.76
N TYR A 338 -10.34 -11.54 -10.46
CA TYR A 338 -11.14 -12.37 -9.59
C TYR A 338 -10.27 -12.89 -8.45
N TYR A 339 -10.62 -12.46 -7.23
CA TYR A 339 -9.99 -12.91 -6.00
C TYR A 339 -11.01 -13.73 -5.19
N ASP A 340 -10.64 -14.93 -4.78
CA ASP A 340 -11.39 -15.76 -3.82
C ASP A 340 -10.44 -16.23 -2.72
N GLY A 341 -10.84 -16.01 -1.47
CA GLY A 341 -10.01 -16.27 -0.32
C GLY A 341 -10.82 -16.82 0.82
N GLU A 342 -10.30 -17.84 1.50
CA GLU A 342 -10.81 -18.33 2.77
C GLU A 342 -9.66 -18.67 3.72
N ALA A 343 -9.85 -18.36 5.00
CA ALA A 343 -8.89 -18.65 6.05
C ALA A 343 -9.58 -18.99 7.37
N ASP A 344 -9.07 -20.01 8.03
CA ASP A 344 -9.39 -20.30 9.42
C ASP A 344 -8.67 -19.30 10.35
N MET A 345 -9.29 -18.98 11.48
CA MET A 345 -8.83 -17.93 12.35
C MET A 345 -8.55 -18.47 13.75
N PRO A 346 -7.27 -18.68 14.12
CA PRO A 346 -6.95 -19.38 15.37
C PRO A 346 -7.17 -18.52 16.62
N GLY A 347 -7.51 -17.23 16.46
CA GLY A 347 -7.75 -16.30 17.55
C GLY A 347 -6.47 -15.75 18.20
N GLY A 348 -6.61 -15.01 19.29
CA GLY A 348 -5.47 -14.60 20.12
C GLY A 348 -5.29 -15.56 21.31
N LEU A 349 -4.07 -15.67 21.83
CA LEU A 349 -3.77 -16.41 23.05
C LEU A 349 -3.56 -15.45 24.22
N SER A 350 -4.12 -15.77 25.38
CA SER A 350 -3.64 -15.13 26.62
C SER A 350 -2.22 -15.60 26.94
N ARG A 351 -1.55 -14.94 27.89
CA ARG A 351 -0.22 -15.40 28.34
C ARG A 351 -0.28 -16.83 28.90
N ALA A 352 -1.32 -17.14 29.65
CA ALA A 352 -1.51 -18.48 30.23
C ALA A 352 -1.72 -19.54 29.13
N ASP A 353 -2.51 -19.23 28.09
CA ASP A 353 -2.72 -20.14 26.97
C ASP A 353 -1.42 -20.34 26.20
N TYR A 354 -0.67 -19.27 25.91
CA TYR A 354 0.60 -19.35 25.20
C TYR A 354 1.65 -20.18 25.97
N ASP A 355 1.74 -20.00 27.29
CA ASP A 355 2.67 -20.74 28.15
C ASP A 355 2.27 -22.23 28.26
N ALA A 356 0.97 -22.54 28.19
CA ALA A 356 0.45 -23.91 28.23
C ALA A 356 0.66 -24.65 26.90
N ASP A 357 0.23 -24.03 25.80
CA ASP A 357 0.45 -24.49 24.44
C ASP A 357 0.39 -23.29 23.48
N ARG A 358 1.54 -22.90 22.95
CA ARG A 358 1.63 -21.80 21.98
C ARG A 358 0.99 -22.14 20.62
N TRP A 359 0.81 -23.42 20.29
CA TRP A 359 0.32 -23.86 18.99
C TRP A 359 -1.21 -23.93 18.90
N GLN A 360 -1.91 -24.11 20.03
CA GLN A 360 -3.36 -24.30 20.09
C GLN A 360 -4.18 -23.20 19.41
N SER A 361 -5.43 -23.53 19.08
CA SER A 361 -6.48 -22.56 18.71
C SER A 361 -7.48 -22.38 19.87
N THR A 362 -7.82 -21.14 20.19
CA THR A 362 -8.89 -20.81 21.14
C THR A 362 -10.21 -20.49 20.44
N ARG A 363 -10.24 -20.60 19.10
CA ARG A 363 -11.36 -20.16 18.26
C ARG A 363 -11.71 -21.23 17.20
N PRO A 364 -12.29 -22.37 17.61
CA PRO A 364 -12.54 -23.49 16.71
C PRO A 364 -13.62 -23.21 15.65
N TYR A 365 -14.46 -22.19 15.86
CA TYR A 365 -15.51 -21.81 14.92
C TYR A 365 -15.12 -20.65 14.00
N ASP A 366 -14.07 -19.89 14.33
CA ASP A 366 -13.79 -18.65 13.63
C ASP A 366 -13.19 -18.97 12.25
N ARG A 367 -13.81 -18.41 11.22
CA ARG A 367 -13.43 -18.62 9.82
C ARG A 367 -13.84 -17.40 9.02
N PHE A 368 -13.01 -16.96 8.09
CA PHE A 368 -13.29 -15.80 7.27
C PHE A 368 -13.07 -16.10 5.80
N TRP A 369 -13.96 -15.60 4.95
CA TRP A 369 -13.83 -15.71 3.52
C TRP A 369 -14.27 -14.42 2.84
N GLY A 370 -13.73 -14.21 1.65
CA GLY A 370 -14.05 -13.05 0.85
C GLY A 370 -13.80 -13.29 -0.62
N ARG A 371 -14.61 -12.63 -1.43
CA ARG A 371 -14.51 -12.64 -2.89
C ARG A 371 -14.50 -11.21 -3.40
N ARG A 372 -13.64 -10.90 -4.35
CA ARG A 372 -13.66 -9.63 -5.06
C ARG A 372 -13.62 -9.86 -6.57
N GLN A 373 -14.49 -9.15 -7.26
CA GLN A 373 -14.44 -8.93 -8.69
C GLN A 373 -14.05 -7.48 -8.93
N LEU A 374 -13.07 -7.24 -9.79
CA LEU A 374 -12.66 -5.91 -10.23
C LEU A 374 -12.65 -5.88 -11.75
N ALA A 375 -13.19 -4.79 -12.30
CA ALA A 375 -13.02 -4.43 -13.70
C ALA A 375 -12.58 -2.96 -13.77
N SER A 376 -11.49 -2.70 -14.48
CA SER A 376 -10.97 -1.37 -14.74
C SER A 376 -10.73 -1.20 -16.23
N LEU A 377 -11.04 0.00 -16.73
CA LEU A 377 -10.76 0.44 -18.09
C LEU A 377 -10.11 1.82 -18.01
N GLY A 378 -9.08 2.03 -18.79
CA GLY A 378 -8.47 3.34 -18.90
C GLY A 378 -8.04 3.67 -20.31
N TYR A 379 -7.93 4.97 -20.53
CA TYR A 379 -7.54 5.56 -21.80
C TYR A 379 -6.56 6.70 -21.53
N GLN A 380 -5.48 6.70 -22.29
CA GLN A 380 -4.45 7.72 -22.31
C GLN A 380 -4.37 8.32 -23.71
N PHE A 381 -4.33 9.65 -23.76
CA PHE A 381 -4.11 10.46 -24.94
C PHE A 381 -2.89 11.36 -24.70
N GLN A 382 -1.85 11.20 -25.52
CA GLN A 382 -0.60 11.94 -25.44
C GLN A 382 -0.15 12.35 -26.85
N PRO A 383 -0.64 13.48 -27.37
CA PRO A 383 -0.35 13.89 -28.76
C PRO A 383 1.09 14.37 -28.96
N ASP A 384 1.76 14.78 -27.89
CA ASP A 384 3.11 15.31 -27.89
C ASP A 384 3.79 15.11 -26.51
N ALA A 385 5.00 15.63 -26.34
CA ALA A 385 5.75 15.54 -25.09
C ALA A 385 5.19 16.43 -23.96
N MET A 386 4.37 17.42 -24.29
CA MET A 386 3.92 18.46 -23.37
C MET A 386 2.53 18.18 -22.78
N HIS A 387 1.66 17.48 -23.49
CA HIS A 387 0.26 17.28 -23.12
C HIS A 387 -0.05 15.81 -22.86
N LYS A 388 -0.71 15.51 -21.74
CA LYS A 388 -1.16 14.16 -21.41
C LYS A 388 -2.53 14.19 -20.74
N PHE A 389 -3.47 13.46 -21.31
CA PHE A 389 -4.77 13.21 -20.73
C PHE A 389 -4.91 11.74 -20.39
N ASN A 390 -5.37 11.44 -19.19
CA ASN A 390 -5.67 10.08 -18.74
C ASN A 390 -7.09 10.04 -18.17
N ILE A 391 -7.81 8.96 -18.40
CA ILE A 391 -9.06 8.67 -17.71
C ILE A 391 -9.07 7.21 -17.31
N GLN A 392 -9.35 6.92 -16.04
CA GLN A 392 -9.48 5.57 -15.52
C GLN A 392 -10.84 5.41 -14.85
N GLY A 393 -11.59 4.40 -15.26
CA GLY A 393 -12.82 3.97 -14.61
C GLY A 393 -12.65 2.59 -14.00
N PHE A 394 -13.22 2.37 -12.82
CA PHE A 394 -13.20 1.07 -12.16
C PHE A 394 -14.55 0.72 -11.53
N TYR A 395 -14.82 -0.57 -11.43
CA TYR A 395 -15.92 -1.15 -10.70
C TYR A 395 -15.43 -2.35 -9.90
N THR A 396 -15.86 -2.42 -8.63
CA THR A 396 -15.57 -3.55 -7.77
C THR A 396 -16.84 -4.05 -7.10
N HIS A 397 -17.00 -5.36 -7.07
CA HIS A 397 -17.96 -6.04 -6.22
C HIS A 397 -17.20 -6.92 -5.23
N THR A 398 -17.41 -6.69 -3.94
CA THR A 398 -16.75 -7.44 -2.88
C THR A 398 -17.77 -8.05 -1.94
N LEU A 399 -17.71 -9.36 -1.73
CA LEU A 399 -18.35 -10.05 -0.63
C LEU A 399 -17.28 -10.35 0.41
N ARG A 400 -17.54 -10.03 1.68
CA ARG A 400 -16.77 -10.60 2.80
C ARG A 400 -17.73 -11.18 3.82
N SER A 401 -17.37 -12.32 4.39
CA SER A 401 -18.18 -13.00 5.38
C SER A 401 -17.29 -13.83 6.30
N GLY A 402 -17.86 -14.29 7.39
CA GLY A 402 -17.13 -15.11 8.33
C GLY A 402 -18.00 -15.60 9.46
N TYR A 403 -17.57 -16.71 10.05
CA TYR A 403 -18.00 -17.16 11.35
C TYR A 403 -17.14 -16.50 12.42
N LEU A 404 -17.78 -15.94 13.44
CA LEU A 404 -17.11 -15.39 14.61
C LEU A 404 -17.87 -15.77 15.89
N GLU A 405 -17.17 -16.41 16.81
CA GLU A 405 -17.64 -16.71 18.16
C GLU A 405 -17.49 -15.47 19.07
N GLN A 406 -18.61 -14.97 19.57
CA GLN A 406 -18.71 -13.76 20.39
C GLN A 406 -19.34 -14.12 21.74
N GLY A 407 -18.65 -14.95 22.52
CA GLY A 407 -19.08 -15.40 23.83
C GLY A 407 -20.25 -16.39 23.75
N LYS A 408 -21.48 -15.90 23.93
CA LYS A 408 -22.69 -16.75 23.93
C LYS A 408 -23.30 -16.97 22.55
N ARG A 409 -22.76 -16.33 21.51
CA ARG A 409 -23.26 -16.44 20.14
C ARG A 409 -22.14 -16.79 19.17
N ILE A 410 -22.47 -17.59 18.17
CA ILE A 410 -21.69 -17.68 16.93
C ILE A 410 -22.42 -16.83 15.91
N THR A 411 -21.68 -16.01 15.16
CA THR A 411 -22.26 -15.06 14.20
C THR A 411 -21.78 -15.36 12.79
N LEU A 412 -22.66 -15.20 11.80
CA LEU A 412 -22.36 -15.19 10.36
C LEU A 412 -22.64 -13.79 9.83
N SER A 413 -21.62 -13.11 9.31
CA SER A 413 -21.72 -11.69 8.92
C SER A 413 -21.40 -11.42 7.45
N PRO A 414 -22.30 -11.77 6.49
CA PRO A 414 -22.08 -11.45 5.09
C PRO A 414 -22.26 -9.95 4.85
N ARG A 415 -21.31 -9.37 4.15
CA ARG A 415 -21.25 -7.94 3.80
C ARG A 415 -20.90 -7.81 2.33
N GLU A 416 -21.78 -7.22 1.56
CA GLU A 416 -21.58 -6.93 0.15
C GLU A 416 -21.28 -5.44 -0.04
N TYR A 417 -20.36 -5.15 -0.95
CA TYR A 417 -19.91 -3.81 -1.30
C TYR A 417 -19.87 -3.68 -2.82
N TRP A 418 -20.48 -2.61 -3.33
CA TRP A 418 -20.38 -2.21 -4.72
C TRP A 418 -19.73 -0.83 -4.76
N VAL A 419 -18.60 -0.73 -5.45
CA VAL A 419 -17.88 0.54 -5.61
C VAL A 419 -17.62 0.77 -7.08
N ARG A 420 -17.87 1.99 -7.52
CA ARG A 420 -17.51 2.47 -8.85
C ARG A 420 -16.82 3.82 -8.72
N GLY A 421 -15.83 4.04 -9.56
CA GLY A 421 -15.14 5.31 -9.62
C GLY A 421 -14.69 5.65 -11.03
N ILE A 422 -14.51 6.95 -11.27
CA ILE A 422 -13.93 7.46 -12.51
C ILE A 422 -13.03 8.64 -12.18
N GLU A 423 -11.87 8.68 -12.83
CA GLU A 423 -10.84 9.66 -12.56
C GLU A 423 -10.18 10.16 -13.85
N PRO A 424 -10.71 11.23 -14.46
CA PRO A 424 -9.99 12.01 -15.46
C PRO A 424 -8.87 12.85 -14.84
N ARG A 425 -7.72 12.87 -15.51
CA ARG A 425 -6.53 13.63 -15.17
C ARG A 425 -5.97 14.27 -16.43
N TYR A 426 -5.58 15.53 -16.34
CA TYR A 426 -4.87 16.24 -17.40
C TYR A 426 -3.58 16.81 -16.84
N SER A 427 -2.51 16.72 -17.61
CA SER A 427 -1.21 17.27 -17.27
C SER A 427 -0.65 17.97 -18.49
N GLN A 428 -0.11 19.17 -18.25
CA GLN A 428 0.48 19.99 -19.29
C GLN A 428 1.78 20.57 -18.79
N SER A 429 2.82 20.47 -19.61
CA SER A 429 4.10 21.09 -19.34
C SER A 429 4.38 22.25 -20.30
N PHE A 430 5.02 23.30 -19.79
CA PHE A 430 5.39 24.50 -20.56
C PHE A 430 6.52 25.26 -19.88
N THR A 431 7.15 26.18 -20.60
CA THR A 431 8.17 27.09 -20.05
C THR A 431 7.64 28.52 -19.96
N LEU A 432 8.04 29.25 -18.91
CA LEU A 432 7.72 30.65 -18.72
C LEU A 432 8.99 31.43 -18.37
N GLY A 433 9.69 31.92 -19.38
CA GLY A 433 10.99 32.56 -19.20
C GLY A 433 12.03 31.53 -18.76
N ALA A 434 12.56 31.67 -17.54
CA ALA A 434 13.59 30.78 -16.99
C ALA A 434 13.02 29.62 -16.16
N THR A 435 11.69 29.49 -16.05
CA THR A 435 11.03 28.43 -15.28
C THR A 435 10.39 27.41 -16.20
N ALA A 436 10.45 26.13 -15.81
CA ALA A 436 9.68 25.06 -16.43
C ALA A 436 8.54 24.65 -15.48
N HIS A 437 7.36 24.39 -16.04
CA HIS A 437 6.14 24.08 -15.31
C HIS A 437 5.57 22.75 -15.80
N GLU A 438 5.05 21.93 -14.88
CA GLU A 438 4.09 20.85 -15.17
C GLU A 438 2.85 21.07 -14.30
N VAL A 439 1.77 21.55 -14.92
CA VAL A 439 0.48 21.74 -14.27
C VAL A 439 -0.36 20.47 -14.41
N GLY A 440 -0.76 19.89 -13.30
CA GLY A 440 -1.67 18.76 -13.21
C GLY A 440 -3.03 19.18 -12.67
N VAL A 441 -4.12 18.75 -13.33
CA VAL A 441 -5.50 18.91 -12.86
C VAL A 441 -6.18 17.56 -12.90
N GLY A 442 -6.93 17.22 -11.85
CA GLY A 442 -7.73 16.01 -11.86
C GLY A 442 -9.02 16.11 -11.06
N TYR A 443 -9.92 15.22 -11.42
CA TYR A 443 -11.21 15.05 -10.76
C TYR A 443 -11.46 13.57 -10.54
N ARG A 444 -11.93 13.20 -9.36
CA ARG A 444 -12.35 11.85 -9.05
C ARG A 444 -13.76 11.84 -8.50
N TYR A 445 -14.58 10.97 -9.06
CA TYR A 445 -15.88 10.61 -8.52
C TYR A 445 -15.85 9.17 -8.03
N VAL A 446 -16.35 8.92 -6.82
CA VAL A 446 -16.53 7.57 -6.26
C VAL A 446 -17.93 7.44 -5.68
N ASN A 447 -18.59 6.34 -6.01
CA ASN A 447 -19.86 5.94 -5.42
C ASN A 447 -19.73 4.55 -4.79
N GLU A 448 -20.14 4.45 -3.54
CA GLU A 448 -20.09 3.23 -2.72
C GLU A 448 -21.48 2.87 -2.24
N SER A 449 -21.82 1.59 -2.26
CA SER A 449 -23.02 1.06 -1.61
C SER A 449 -22.73 -0.28 -0.95
N THR A 450 -23.46 -0.57 0.12
CA THR A 450 -23.24 -1.76 0.94
C THR A 450 -24.53 -2.37 1.45
N HIS A 451 -24.50 -3.67 1.71
CA HIS A 451 -25.51 -4.36 2.50
C HIS A 451 -24.82 -5.28 3.50
N GLU A 452 -25.00 -5.00 4.79
CA GLU A 452 -24.49 -5.84 5.87
C GLU A 452 -25.62 -6.57 6.60
N MET A 453 -25.49 -7.89 6.69
CA MET A 453 -26.32 -8.73 7.53
C MET A 453 -25.50 -9.37 8.64
N ARG A 454 -26.14 -9.71 9.76
CA ARG A 454 -25.53 -10.56 10.80
C ARG A 454 -26.54 -11.53 11.38
N TYR A 455 -26.31 -12.81 11.08
CA TYR A 455 -27.07 -13.93 11.59
C TYR A 455 -26.38 -14.53 12.81
N TYR A 456 -27.12 -15.18 13.70
CA TYR A 456 -26.53 -15.79 14.89
C TYR A 456 -27.24 -17.06 15.36
N THR A 457 -26.48 -17.93 16.02
CA THR A 457 -26.92 -19.07 16.84
C THR A 457 -26.33 -18.94 18.23
N THR A 458 -26.79 -19.76 19.19
CA THR A 458 -26.19 -19.80 20.53
C THR A 458 -24.94 -20.67 20.49
N THR A 459 -23.85 -20.26 21.14
CA THR A 459 -22.64 -21.10 21.20
C THR A 459 -22.91 -22.46 21.85
N ALA A 460 -23.86 -22.51 22.79
CA ALA A 460 -24.28 -23.73 23.46
C ALA A 460 -24.97 -24.75 22.54
N SER A 461 -25.51 -24.34 21.38
CA SER A 461 -26.06 -25.29 20.42
C SER A 461 -24.98 -26.04 19.64
N GLY A 462 -23.76 -25.47 19.54
CA GLY A 462 -22.69 -25.99 18.69
C GLY A 462 -22.97 -25.90 17.20
N GLU A 463 -24.08 -25.29 16.79
CA GLU A 463 -24.50 -25.17 15.39
C GLU A 463 -24.03 -23.86 14.79
N LEU A 464 -23.47 -23.90 13.58
CA LEU A 464 -23.10 -22.70 12.84
C LEU A 464 -24.34 -21.98 12.29
N PRO A 465 -24.41 -20.64 12.39
CA PRO A 465 -25.52 -19.87 11.83
C PRO A 465 -25.57 -19.97 10.30
N SER A 466 -26.78 -19.85 9.75
CA SER A 466 -27.04 -19.74 8.32
C SER A 466 -27.91 -18.52 8.02
N THR A 467 -28.20 -18.27 6.75
CA THR A 467 -29.15 -17.20 6.34
C THR A 467 -30.59 -17.45 6.77
N ALA A 468 -30.90 -18.66 7.26
CA ALA A 468 -32.19 -18.99 7.88
C ALA A 468 -32.21 -18.77 9.41
N SER A 469 -31.05 -18.51 10.03
CA SER A 469 -30.97 -18.21 11.46
C SER A 469 -31.54 -16.81 11.77
N PRO A 470 -31.88 -16.52 13.05
CA PRO A 470 -32.20 -15.16 13.46
C PRO A 470 -31.06 -14.19 13.13
N TYR A 471 -31.41 -12.94 12.81
CA TYR A 471 -30.45 -11.87 12.53
C TYR A 471 -30.65 -10.67 13.46
N ASP A 472 -29.57 -9.96 13.75
CA ASP A 472 -29.56 -8.76 14.60
C ASP A 472 -28.84 -7.56 13.96
N ARG A 473 -28.51 -7.68 12.66
CA ARG A 473 -28.06 -6.58 11.81
C ARG A 473 -28.67 -6.73 10.43
N ASP A 474 -29.24 -5.64 9.95
CA ASP A 474 -29.61 -5.39 8.56
C ASP A 474 -29.42 -3.89 8.32
N THR A 475 -28.28 -3.55 7.74
CA THR A 475 -27.89 -2.15 7.49
C THR A 475 -27.48 -1.99 6.04
N ARG A 476 -27.96 -0.92 5.42
CA ARG A 476 -27.49 -0.45 4.12
C ARG A 476 -26.78 0.87 4.31
N SER A 477 -25.65 1.05 3.65
CA SER A 477 -24.88 2.30 3.74
C SER A 477 -24.30 2.63 2.38
N GLY A 478 -24.05 3.91 2.14
CA GLY A 478 -23.42 4.34 0.91
C GLY A 478 -22.70 5.67 1.06
N THR A 479 -21.83 5.94 0.11
CA THR A 479 -21.04 7.18 0.03
C THR A 479 -21.02 7.69 -1.40
N GLU A 480 -21.18 8.99 -1.55
CA GLU A 480 -20.89 9.72 -2.77
C GLU A 480 -19.78 10.72 -2.48
N ALA A 481 -18.68 10.62 -3.23
CA ALA A 481 -17.50 11.41 -2.98
C ALA A 481 -16.97 12.04 -4.28
N HIS A 482 -16.69 13.33 -4.19
CA HIS A 482 -16.12 14.14 -5.25
C HIS A 482 -14.79 14.71 -4.76
N ALA A 483 -13.74 14.53 -5.56
CA ALA A 483 -12.43 15.10 -5.28
C ALA A 483 -11.94 15.89 -6.48
N TRP A 484 -11.50 17.11 -6.25
CA TRP A 484 -10.84 17.95 -7.25
C TRP A 484 -9.44 18.24 -6.75
N TYR A 485 -8.47 18.24 -7.65
CA TYR A 485 -7.12 18.65 -7.30
C TYR A 485 -6.43 19.38 -8.45
N ILE A 486 -5.50 20.25 -8.06
CA ILE A 486 -4.59 20.96 -8.94
C ILE A 486 -3.22 21.06 -8.26
N ASP A 487 -2.16 20.86 -9.04
CA ASP A 487 -0.79 21.10 -8.63
C ASP A 487 0.02 21.65 -9.81
N ASP A 488 1.09 22.38 -9.51
CA ASP A 488 2.03 22.93 -10.49
C ASP A 488 3.45 22.61 -10.04
N ARG A 489 4.17 21.73 -10.75
CA ARG A 489 5.60 21.51 -10.52
C ARG A 489 6.38 22.61 -11.23
N VAL A 490 7.00 23.50 -10.47
CA VAL A 490 7.82 24.59 -10.98
C VAL A 490 9.30 24.27 -10.76
N ASP A 491 10.02 24.04 -11.85
CA ASP A 491 11.47 23.89 -11.87
C ASP A 491 12.13 25.25 -12.19
N ILE A 492 12.95 25.76 -11.28
CA ILE A 492 13.67 27.04 -11.40
C ILE A 492 15.12 26.92 -10.88
N GLY A 493 16.08 26.88 -11.81
CA GLY A 493 17.46 26.57 -11.48
C GLY A 493 17.56 25.22 -10.76
N ASN A 494 18.15 25.21 -9.56
CA ASN A 494 18.28 24.00 -8.76
C ASN A 494 17.05 23.67 -7.90
N TRP A 495 15.98 24.47 -7.98
CA TRP A 495 14.79 24.30 -7.15
C TRP A 495 13.66 23.64 -7.94
N THR A 496 12.96 22.72 -7.30
CA THR A 496 11.61 22.28 -7.71
C THR A 496 10.63 22.66 -6.62
N ILE A 497 9.59 23.40 -6.96
CA ILE A 497 8.55 23.85 -6.02
C ILE A 497 7.21 23.38 -6.55
N THR A 498 6.44 22.66 -5.73
CA THR A 498 5.14 22.11 -6.12
C THR A 498 4.06 22.54 -5.13
N PRO A 499 3.45 23.73 -5.30
CA PRO A 499 2.19 24.03 -4.65
C PRO A 499 1.08 23.13 -5.20
N GLY A 500 0.16 22.72 -4.32
CA GLY A 500 -1.01 21.97 -4.73
C GLY A 500 -2.18 22.15 -3.78
N MET A 501 -3.37 21.87 -4.28
CA MET A 501 -4.60 21.94 -3.51
C MET A 501 -5.50 20.77 -3.91
N ARG A 502 -6.01 20.06 -2.92
CA ARG A 502 -7.09 19.09 -3.09
C ARG A 502 -8.32 19.57 -2.32
N PHE A 503 -9.49 19.41 -2.93
CA PHE A 503 -10.77 19.66 -2.30
C PHE A 503 -11.63 18.42 -2.42
N GLU A 504 -12.18 17.95 -1.31
CA GLU A 504 -13.09 16.81 -1.28
C GLU A 504 -14.45 17.22 -0.73
N HIS A 505 -15.51 16.73 -1.36
CA HIS A 505 -16.89 16.80 -0.90
C HIS A 505 -17.41 15.37 -0.75
N ILE A 506 -17.85 15.01 0.46
CA ILE A 506 -18.27 13.64 0.79
C ILE A 506 -19.66 13.70 1.41
N GLU A 507 -20.56 12.86 0.89
CA GLU A 507 -21.86 12.57 1.50
C GLU A 507 -21.95 11.09 1.80
N SER A 508 -22.40 10.72 3.00
CA SER A 508 -22.54 9.32 3.40
C SER A 508 -23.80 9.11 4.22
N TYR A 509 -24.44 7.96 4.05
CA TYR A 509 -25.64 7.60 4.78
C TYR A 509 -25.57 6.17 5.31
N GLN A 510 -26.38 5.90 6.34
CA GLN A 510 -26.67 4.57 6.85
C GLN A 510 -28.16 4.44 7.15
N ASP A 511 -28.79 3.45 6.51
CA ASP A 511 -30.14 2.99 6.79
C ASP A 511 -30.05 1.74 7.68
N ASN A 512 -30.73 1.74 8.82
CA ASN A 512 -30.88 0.59 9.71
C ASN A 512 -32.29 0.03 9.58
N ASN A 513 -32.43 -1.07 8.83
CA ASN A 513 -33.73 -1.65 8.50
C ASN A 513 -34.41 -2.31 9.71
N LEU A 514 -33.64 -2.73 10.73
CA LEU A 514 -34.18 -3.28 11.97
C LEU A 514 -34.81 -2.20 12.86
N LYS A 515 -34.22 -1.01 12.89
CA LYS A 515 -34.70 0.14 13.68
C LYS A 515 -35.63 1.07 12.89
N GLY A 516 -35.64 0.97 11.56
CA GLY A 516 -36.36 1.89 10.68
C GLY A 516 -35.78 3.30 10.68
N SER A 517 -34.47 3.46 10.91
CA SER A 517 -33.79 4.77 11.03
C SER A 517 -32.83 5.02 9.87
N ARG A 518 -32.68 6.29 9.49
CA ARG A 518 -31.68 6.76 8.52
C ARG A 518 -30.85 7.88 9.12
N GLU A 519 -29.54 7.76 8.97
CA GLU A 519 -28.55 8.74 9.43
C GLU A 519 -27.70 9.17 8.24
N GLN A 520 -27.27 10.44 8.23
CA GLN A 520 -26.49 11.00 7.13
C GLN A 520 -25.45 12.00 7.65
N VAL A 521 -24.30 12.05 6.98
CA VAL A 521 -23.23 13.02 7.19
C VAL A 521 -22.81 13.61 5.84
N SER A 522 -22.51 14.91 5.81
CA SER A 522 -21.98 15.61 4.63
C SER A 522 -20.94 16.62 5.10
N TYR A 523 -19.77 16.65 4.45
CA TYR A 523 -18.68 17.54 4.83
C TYR A 523 -17.70 17.81 3.68
N ASN A 524 -16.94 18.92 3.84
CA ASN A 524 -15.89 19.34 2.91
C ASN A 524 -14.51 19.25 3.56
N ALA A 525 -13.51 18.83 2.78
CA ALA A 525 -12.12 18.75 3.21
C ALA A 525 -11.19 19.48 2.21
N PRO A 526 -10.84 20.76 2.45
CA PRO A 526 -9.76 21.43 1.76
C PRO A 526 -8.39 20.98 2.30
N LEU A 527 -7.48 20.62 1.39
CA LEU A 527 -6.19 19.98 1.69
C LEU A 527 -5.09 20.65 0.85
N PRO A 528 -4.58 21.82 1.29
CA PRO A 528 -3.45 22.46 0.62
C PRO A 528 -2.16 21.70 0.89
N ALA A 529 -1.24 21.69 -0.06
CA ALA A 529 0.11 21.17 0.10
C ALA A 529 1.15 22.07 -0.57
N LEU A 530 2.37 21.99 -0.08
CA LEU A 530 3.54 22.60 -0.68
C LEU A 530 4.72 21.65 -0.53
N ASN A 531 5.32 21.28 -1.66
CA ASN A 531 6.51 20.43 -1.70
C ASN A 531 7.67 21.23 -2.30
N VAL A 532 8.86 21.07 -1.76
CA VAL A 532 10.08 21.77 -2.21
C VAL A 532 11.23 20.77 -2.26
N LEU A 533 11.94 20.75 -3.39
CA LEU A 533 13.19 20.02 -3.61
C LEU A 533 14.27 21.02 -4.00
N TYR A 534 15.48 20.81 -3.51
CA TYR A 534 16.67 21.57 -3.86
C TYR A 534 17.80 20.61 -4.24
N HIS A 535 18.24 20.69 -5.48
CA HIS A 535 19.37 19.94 -6.01
C HIS A 535 20.66 20.61 -5.55
N LEU A 536 21.26 20.08 -4.47
CA LEU A 536 22.52 20.59 -3.95
C LEU A 536 23.68 20.20 -4.88
N THR A 537 23.62 18.99 -5.42
CA THR A 537 24.50 18.44 -6.47
C THR A 537 23.71 17.39 -7.26
N ASP A 538 24.26 16.88 -8.37
CA ASP A 538 23.64 15.80 -9.16
C ASP A 538 23.39 14.49 -8.37
N SER A 539 24.08 14.33 -7.22
CA SER A 539 23.98 13.15 -6.35
C SER A 539 23.35 13.46 -4.99
N TRP A 540 22.92 14.70 -4.74
CA TRP A 540 22.44 15.12 -3.42
C TRP A 540 21.29 16.12 -3.50
N ASN A 541 20.12 15.68 -3.01
CA ASN A 541 18.91 16.48 -2.90
C ASN A 541 18.56 16.79 -1.43
N LEU A 542 18.07 18.00 -1.18
CA LEU A 542 17.39 18.39 0.05
C LEU A 542 15.91 18.58 -0.25
N TYR A 543 15.03 18.12 0.62
CA TYR A 543 13.58 18.28 0.43
C TYR A 543 12.87 18.77 1.69
N ALA A 544 11.77 19.48 1.50
CA ALA A 544 10.84 19.83 2.55
C ALA A 544 9.41 19.82 2.01
N ASN A 545 8.45 19.35 2.78
CA ASN A 545 7.05 19.38 2.39
C ASN A 545 6.10 19.64 3.55
N THR A 546 4.91 20.12 3.21
CA THR A 546 3.79 20.15 4.12
C THR A 546 2.49 19.85 3.38
N GLU A 547 1.68 18.93 3.91
CA GLU A 547 0.46 18.48 3.25
C GLU A 547 -0.69 18.28 4.24
N GLY A 548 -1.91 18.57 3.79
CA GLY A 548 -3.14 18.21 4.48
C GLY A 548 -3.58 16.79 4.10
N SER A 549 -4.00 16.01 5.09
CA SER A 549 -4.59 14.69 4.93
C SER A 549 -5.88 14.58 5.76
N PHE A 550 -6.71 13.60 5.44
CA PHE A 550 -7.94 13.36 6.20
C PHE A 550 -8.36 11.89 6.23
N GLY A 551 -9.07 11.55 7.31
CA GLY A 551 -9.81 10.31 7.47
C GLY A 551 -11.31 10.58 7.46
N THR A 552 -12.03 9.86 6.61
CA THR A 552 -13.49 9.92 6.46
C THR A 552 -14.20 9.33 7.67
N VAL A 553 -15.41 9.83 7.93
CA VAL A 553 -16.37 9.19 8.85
C VAL A 553 -16.80 7.86 8.25
N GLN A 554 -16.56 6.77 8.97
CA GLN A 554 -16.84 5.41 8.49
C GLN A 554 -18.29 5.01 8.74
N TYR A 555 -18.82 4.03 8.00
CA TYR A 555 -20.22 3.57 8.17
C TYR A 555 -20.55 3.17 9.60
N SER A 556 -19.65 2.48 10.30
CA SER A 556 -19.86 2.09 11.70
C SER A 556 -19.89 3.25 12.70
N GLN A 557 -19.47 4.44 12.28
CA GLN A 557 -19.36 5.64 13.11
C GLN A 557 -20.45 6.67 12.82
N ILE A 558 -21.21 6.53 11.73
CA ILE A 558 -22.20 7.52 11.28
C ILE A 558 -23.20 7.83 12.39
N GLY A 559 -23.84 6.83 13.01
CA GLY A 559 -24.82 7.10 14.06
C GLY A 559 -24.26 7.83 15.26
N LYS A 560 -23.06 7.46 15.70
CA LYS A 560 -22.39 8.16 16.81
C LYS A 560 -22.00 9.59 16.43
N ALA A 561 -21.56 9.82 15.19
CA ALA A 561 -21.20 11.15 14.69
C ALA A 561 -22.42 12.08 14.61
N VAL A 562 -23.56 11.55 14.16
CA VAL A 562 -24.84 12.27 14.11
C VAL A 562 -25.35 12.57 15.51
N GLU A 563 -25.36 11.57 16.40
CA GLU A 563 -25.78 11.75 17.80
C GLU A 563 -24.93 12.78 18.56
N SER A 564 -23.61 12.79 18.33
CA SER A 564 -22.71 13.74 18.98
C SER A 564 -22.69 15.13 18.32
N GLY A 565 -23.33 15.30 17.17
CA GLY A 565 -23.24 16.50 16.33
C GLY A 565 -21.84 16.76 15.74
N ASN A 566 -20.92 15.77 15.82
CA ASN A 566 -19.55 15.90 15.33
C ASN A 566 -19.38 15.09 14.03
N VAL A 567 -19.81 15.71 12.94
CA VAL A 567 -19.77 15.14 11.59
C VAL A 567 -18.49 15.46 10.82
N GLU A 568 -17.52 16.14 11.46
CA GLU A 568 -16.27 16.54 10.81
C GLU A 568 -15.30 15.37 10.65
N PRO A 569 -14.64 15.21 9.49
CA PRO A 569 -13.63 14.17 9.30
C PRO A 569 -12.41 14.36 10.22
N GLU A 570 -11.69 13.27 10.48
CA GLU A 570 -10.34 13.33 11.06
C GLU A 570 -9.46 14.11 10.08
N LYS A 571 -8.76 15.16 10.53
CA LYS A 571 -7.83 15.92 9.68
C LYS A 571 -6.43 15.82 10.26
N ALA A 572 -5.43 15.75 9.40
CA ALA A 572 -4.04 15.79 9.82
C ALA A 572 -3.22 16.74 8.94
N ARG A 573 -2.21 17.36 9.54
CA ARG A 573 -1.21 18.17 8.84
C ARG A 573 0.16 17.56 9.08
N THR A 574 0.84 17.23 7.99
CA THR A 574 2.20 16.71 8.03
C THR A 574 3.18 17.82 7.65
N TRP A 575 4.33 17.84 8.33
CA TRP A 575 5.50 18.65 8.01
C TRP A 575 6.69 17.72 7.92
N GLU A 576 7.48 17.83 6.88
CA GLU A 576 8.64 16.98 6.65
C GLU A 576 9.81 17.79 6.10
N ILE A 577 11.02 17.44 6.53
CA ILE A 577 12.28 17.91 5.95
C ILE A 577 13.24 16.73 5.88
N GLY A 578 14.01 16.63 4.81
CA GLY A 578 14.98 15.57 4.65
C GLY A 578 16.05 15.85 3.62
N SER A 579 16.93 14.87 3.49
CA SER A 579 18.11 14.90 2.65
C SER A 579 18.32 13.52 2.06
N ARG A 580 18.61 13.46 0.77
CA ARG A 580 18.83 12.23 0.01
C ARG A 580 20.13 12.33 -0.78
N TYR A 581 20.98 11.33 -0.63
CA TYR A 581 22.24 11.19 -1.35
C TYR A 581 22.22 9.88 -2.13
N ASP A 582 22.58 9.92 -3.40
CA ASP A 582 22.78 8.73 -4.23
C ASP A 582 23.86 8.99 -5.28
N ASN A 583 24.94 8.20 -5.24
CA ASN A 583 26.01 8.23 -6.24
C ASN A 583 26.15 6.89 -7.00
N GLY A 584 25.13 6.03 -6.93
CA GLY A 584 25.11 4.69 -7.50
C GLY A 584 25.84 3.61 -6.68
N ALA A 585 26.88 3.96 -5.92
CA ALA A 585 27.58 3.05 -5.02
C ALA A 585 27.00 3.05 -3.60
N LEU A 586 26.53 4.21 -3.16
CA LEU A 586 25.92 4.44 -1.85
C LEU A 586 24.66 5.28 -2.03
N SER A 587 23.55 4.76 -1.53
CA SER A 587 22.33 5.53 -1.30
C SER A 587 22.09 5.72 0.20
N ALA A 588 21.75 6.95 0.59
CA ALA A 588 21.45 7.32 1.96
C ALA A 588 20.34 8.38 2.01
N GLU A 589 19.35 8.18 2.89
CA GLU A 589 18.29 9.15 3.15
C GLU A 589 18.18 9.41 4.65
N MET A 590 17.94 10.66 5.01
CA MET A 590 17.59 11.08 6.37
C MET A 590 16.40 12.03 6.30
N GLY A 591 15.33 11.71 7.03
CA GLY A 591 14.11 12.53 7.09
C GLY A 591 13.64 12.76 8.52
N LEU A 592 13.11 13.95 8.78
CA LEU A 592 12.42 14.33 10.01
C LEU A 592 11.00 14.76 9.66
N PHE A 593 10.02 14.26 10.41
CA PHE A 593 8.61 14.57 10.18
C PHE A 593 7.86 14.87 11.47
N LEU A 594 6.78 15.64 11.35
CA LEU A 594 5.82 15.95 12.40
C LEU A 594 4.40 15.85 11.84
N ILE A 595 3.54 15.03 12.46
CA ILE A 595 2.13 14.89 12.09
C ILE A 595 1.28 15.43 13.23
N ASN A 596 0.44 16.42 12.91
CA ASN A 596 -0.52 17.00 13.85
C ASN A 596 -1.94 16.58 13.46
N PHE A 597 -2.64 15.89 14.36
CA PHE A 597 -4.04 15.48 14.18
C PHE A 597 -5.02 16.48 14.81
N ASN A 598 -6.14 16.70 14.13
CA ASN A 598 -7.34 17.35 14.64
C ASN A 598 -8.52 16.38 14.47
N ASN A 599 -9.39 16.28 15.47
CA ASN A 599 -10.57 15.40 15.47
C ASN A 599 -10.21 13.92 15.20
N GLN A 600 -9.14 13.43 15.83
CA GLN A 600 -8.76 12.03 15.68
C GLN A 600 -9.87 11.12 16.22
N TYR A 601 -10.37 10.22 15.37
CA TYR A 601 -11.35 9.23 15.77
C TYR A 601 -10.61 8.02 16.37
N ASP A 602 -10.71 7.85 17.69
CA ASP A 602 -10.23 6.65 18.37
C ASP A 602 -11.42 5.74 18.70
N SER A 603 -11.47 4.55 18.11
CA SER A 603 -12.52 3.57 18.35
C SER A 603 -11.99 2.45 19.25
N ASN A 604 -12.53 2.35 20.46
CA ASN A 604 -12.28 1.24 21.37
C ASN A 604 -13.35 0.17 21.17
N GLN A 605 -12.95 -1.00 20.68
CA GLN A 605 -13.85 -2.13 20.40
C GLN A 605 -14.22 -2.94 21.65
N THR A 606 -13.53 -2.73 22.78
CA THR A 606 -13.80 -3.43 24.04
C THR A 606 -15.00 -2.84 24.78
N ASN A 607 -15.26 -1.55 24.58
CA ASN A 607 -16.40 -0.83 25.16
C ASN A 607 -17.27 -0.12 24.10
N ASP A 608 -16.97 -0.35 22.82
CA ASP A 608 -17.64 0.26 21.67
C ASP A 608 -17.66 1.81 21.72
N THR A 609 -16.67 2.45 22.36
CA THR A 609 -16.60 3.93 22.40
C THR A 609 -15.82 4.48 21.22
N VAL A 610 -16.36 5.51 20.56
CA VAL A 610 -15.62 6.33 19.60
C VAL A 610 -15.39 7.68 20.25
N THR A 611 -14.13 8.01 20.57
CA THR A 611 -13.76 9.33 21.07
C THR A 611 -13.15 10.13 19.94
N ALA A 612 -13.81 11.22 19.53
CA ALA A 612 -13.17 12.27 18.74
C ALA A 612 -12.33 13.12 19.70
N ALA A 613 -11.01 13.05 19.60
CA ALA A 613 -10.15 13.93 20.38
C ALA A 613 -10.27 15.36 19.84
N ALA A 614 -11.14 16.18 20.44
CA ALA A 614 -11.13 17.62 20.23
C ALA A 614 -9.84 18.22 20.83
N LYS A 615 -9.31 19.26 20.16
CA LYS A 615 -8.11 20.08 20.45
C LYS A 615 -7.51 19.94 21.87
N PRO A 616 -6.17 19.93 22.02
CA PRO A 616 -5.53 19.79 23.33
C PRO A 616 -5.98 20.94 24.23
N ALA A 617 -6.77 20.61 25.26
CA ALA A 617 -6.94 21.49 26.40
C ALA A 617 -5.55 21.76 26.97
N THR A 618 -5.19 23.04 27.04
CA THR A 618 -3.97 23.55 27.65
C THR A 618 -3.89 23.13 29.12
N ALA A 619 -3.28 21.98 29.39
CA ALA A 619 -2.81 21.62 30.72
C ALA A 619 -1.72 20.53 30.63
N GLY A 620 -0.46 20.97 30.75
CA GLY A 620 0.68 20.09 30.99
C GLY A 620 1.40 19.64 29.73
N TRP A 621 2.49 20.33 29.42
CA TRP A 621 3.57 19.83 28.57
C TRP A 621 3.98 18.42 29.06
N ARG A 622 3.56 17.40 28.31
CA ARG A 622 4.17 16.07 28.33
C ARG A 622 4.49 15.72 26.88
N PRO A 623 5.76 15.65 26.47
CA PRO A 623 6.09 15.25 25.12
C PRO A 623 5.67 13.79 24.96
N ARG A 624 4.72 13.52 24.06
CA ARG A 624 4.45 12.17 23.54
C ARG A 624 4.89 12.14 22.09
N HIS A 625 5.84 11.24 21.84
CA HIS A 625 6.37 10.77 20.55
C HIS A 625 7.02 11.82 19.63
N ALA A 626 8.27 12.15 19.95
CA ALA A 626 9.28 12.38 18.91
C ALA A 626 9.94 11.02 18.63
N THR A 627 9.60 10.38 17.52
CA THR A 627 10.26 9.13 17.10
C THR A 627 11.32 9.50 16.08
N THR A 628 12.58 9.46 16.49
CA THR A 628 13.73 9.48 15.59
C THR A 628 13.95 8.05 15.10
N SER A 629 13.96 7.80 13.77
CA SER A 629 14.27 6.48 13.22
C SER A 629 15.52 6.52 12.34
N ALA A 630 16.44 5.62 12.71
CA ALA A 630 17.63 5.04 12.09
C ALA A 630 18.22 5.61 10.78
N ILE A 631 19.54 5.77 10.82
CA ILE A 631 20.46 5.83 9.67
C ILE A 631 20.42 4.48 8.95
N SER A 632 20.00 4.46 7.69
CA SER A 632 20.20 3.34 6.78
C SER A 632 21.68 3.29 6.35
N ARG A 633 22.38 2.20 6.65
CA ARG A 633 23.66 1.86 5.99
C ARG A 633 23.42 0.65 5.09
N ARG A 634 23.33 0.87 3.78
CA ARG A 634 23.61 -0.19 2.79
C ARG A 634 25.12 -0.35 2.70
N ALA A 635 25.64 -1.46 3.23
CA ALA A 635 26.97 -1.95 2.93
C ALA A 635 26.82 -3.41 2.47
N SER A 636 26.87 -3.65 1.16
CA SER A 636 27.06 -4.98 0.62
C SER A 636 28.52 -5.36 0.81
N THR A 637 28.82 -6.12 1.86
CA THR A 637 30.12 -6.78 1.99
C THR A 637 29.90 -8.21 2.44
N THR A 638 30.22 -9.13 1.54
CA THR A 638 30.24 -10.57 1.76
C THR A 638 31.27 -10.91 2.84
N CYS A 639 30.85 -11.48 3.97
CA CYS A 639 31.77 -12.16 4.88
C CYS A 639 31.07 -13.31 5.65
N ARG A 640 31.62 -14.51 5.45
CA ARG A 640 31.35 -15.74 6.22
C ARG A 640 31.84 -15.57 7.66
N SER A 641 31.05 -15.98 8.65
CA SER A 641 31.59 -16.60 9.88
C SER A 641 30.55 -17.44 10.63
N THR A 642 31.04 -18.56 11.16
CA THR A 642 30.42 -19.65 11.93
C THR A 642 30.17 -19.22 13.40
N PRO A 643 29.32 -19.93 14.19
CA PRO A 643 28.79 -19.41 15.46
C PRO A 643 29.65 -19.77 16.68
N ALA A 644 29.71 -18.85 17.65
CA ALA A 644 30.24 -19.11 19.00
C ALA A 644 29.22 -18.71 20.08
N THR A 645 28.68 -19.76 20.71
CA THR A 645 28.46 -19.99 22.16
C THR A 645 27.90 -18.90 23.08
N ARG A 646 26.76 -19.27 23.69
CA ARG A 646 26.11 -18.75 24.91
C ARG A 646 27.06 -18.26 26.01
N THR A 647 26.66 -17.20 26.71
CA THR A 647 26.91 -17.07 28.16
C THR A 647 25.73 -16.37 28.85
N LEU A 648 25.27 -17.03 29.92
CA LEU A 648 24.26 -16.64 30.90
C LEU A 648 24.69 -15.40 31.71
N MET A 649 23.75 -14.53 32.11
CA MET A 649 23.86 -13.82 33.40
C MET A 649 22.47 -13.51 34.00
N LEU A 650 22.42 -13.72 35.32
CA LEU A 650 21.24 -13.77 36.20
C LEU A 650 20.86 -12.40 36.78
N LYS A 651 19.53 -12.24 36.99
CA LYS A 651 18.80 -11.62 38.13
C LYS A 651 19.30 -10.31 38.77
N SER A 652 18.38 -9.35 38.84
CA SER A 652 18.00 -8.72 40.12
C SER A 652 16.58 -8.12 40.04
N ALA A 653 15.75 -8.45 41.02
CA ALA A 653 14.37 -8.02 41.19
C ALA A 653 14.28 -6.92 42.26
N LYS A 654 13.33 -5.99 42.11
CA LYS A 654 12.75 -5.26 43.25
C LYS A 654 11.28 -4.91 42.98
N LYS A 655 10.42 -5.46 43.84
CA LYS A 655 8.98 -5.18 44.00
C LYS A 655 8.79 -3.84 44.75
N ALA A 656 7.72 -3.12 44.43
CA ALA A 656 6.96 -2.32 45.40
C ALA A 656 5.52 -2.13 44.90
N THR A 657 4.55 -2.39 45.78
CA THR A 657 3.10 -2.16 45.63
C THR A 657 2.62 -1.35 46.86
N PRO A 658 1.37 -0.86 46.94
CA PRO A 658 1.07 0.58 46.97
C PRO A 658 0.44 1.05 48.29
N THR A 659 0.26 2.36 48.45
CA THR A 659 -0.48 2.94 49.58
C THR A 659 -1.67 3.79 49.11
N VAL A 660 -2.82 3.47 49.67
CA VAL A 660 -4.14 4.12 49.53
C VAL A 660 -4.28 5.21 50.60
N ILE A 661 -4.83 6.38 50.25
CA ILE A 661 -5.41 7.32 51.23
C ILE A 661 -6.75 7.86 50.68
N ARG A 662 -7.78 7.82 51.54
CA ARG A 662 -9.17 8.26 51.33
C ARG A 662 -9.39 9.70 51.86
N SER A 663 -10.13 10.50 51.05
CA SER A 663 -11.21 11.48 51.38
C SER A 663 -10.90 12.68 52.33
N PRO A 664 -11.72 13.78 52.45
CA PRO A 664 -13.16 13.88 52.19
C PRO A 664 -13.78 15.21 51.60
N SER A 665 -14.96 15.03 50.96
CA SER A 665 -16.25 15.75 51.10
C SER A 665 -16.50 17.23 50.69
N ARG A 666 -17.73 17.42 50.14
CA ARG A 666 -18.62 18.62 50.02
C ARG A 666 -18.21 19.65 48.96
N ARG A 667 -19.10 20.29 48.17
CA ARG A 667 -20.51 20.71 48.36
C ARG A 667 -21.14 21.04 46.99
N SER A 668 -22.48 21.00 46.92
CA SER A 668 -23.33 21.45 45.81
C SER A 668 -23.27 22.96 45.56
N ILE A 669 -23.68 23.43 44.37
CA ILE A 669 -24.58 24.58 44.15
C ILE A 669 -25.05 24.66 42.67
N LYS A 670 -26.36 24.98 42.58
CA LYS A 670 -27.30 25.41 41.52
C LYS A 670 -26.82 25.90 40.13
N ALA A 671 -27.69 25.60 39.16
CA ALA A 671 -27.92 26.30 37.88
C ALA A 671 -28.38 27.76 38.04
N PRO A 672 -28.35 28.53 36.94
CA PRO A 672 -29.55 29.28 36.58
C PRO A 672 -29.93 29.20 35.09
N SER A 673 -31.18 29.60 34.88
CA SER A 673 -32.02 29.58 33.69
C SER A 673 -31.79 30.72 32.69
N ALA A 674 -32.06 30.40 31.42
CA ALA A 674 -32.72 31.17 30.36
C ALA A 674 -32.71 32.72 30.35
N SER A 675 -32.36 33.27 29.18
CA SER A 675 -32.93 34.52 28.67
C SER A 675 -33.14 34.45 27.16
N THR A 676 -34.40 34.55 26.76
CA THR A 676 -34.93 34.72 25.41
C THR A 676 -34.66 36.14 24.89
N ILE A 677 -34.27 36.28 23.62
CA ILE A 677 -34.54 37.49 22.81
C ILE A 677 -35.09 37.06 21.46
N SER A 678 -36.23 37.65 21.11
CA SER A 678 -37.01 37.49 19.88
C SER A 678 -36.91 38.76 19.03
N ARG A 679 -36.77 38.62 17.70
CA ARG A 679 -37.41 39.41 16.63
C ARG A 679 -36.95 38.91 15.24
N ALA A 680 -37.85 38.32 14.46
CA ALA A 680 -38.59 38.90 13.31
C ALA A 680 -37.74 38.92 12.01
N VAL A 681 -37.90 37.97 11.07
CA VAL A 681 -38.94 37.75 10.03
C VAL A 681 -39.01 38.86 8.96
N GLY A 682 -38.63 38.50 7.73
CA GLY A 682 -38.95 39.16 6.46
C GLY A 682 -38.22 38.48 5.27
N PRO A 683 -38.87 38.23 4.11
CA PRO A 683 -38.57 37.07 3.26
C PRO A 683 -37.85 37.40 1.93
N SER A 684 -37.22 36.41 1.30
CA SER A 684 -36.94 36.42 -0.16
C SER A 684 -36.60 35.00 -0.67
N THR A 685 -37.56 34.33 -1.29
CA THR A 685 -37.68 34.08 -2.75
C THR A 685 -36.89 32.85 -3.22
N SER A 686 -37.54 31.69 -3.19
CA SER A 686 -37.08 30.45 -3.84
C SER A 686 -37.74 30.35 -5.22
N ILE A 687 -36.93 30.23 -6.27
CA ILE A 687 -37.37 29.90 -7.64
C ILE A 687 -37.42 28.37 -7.76
N ALA A 688 -38.63 27.84 -7.92
CA ALA A 688 -38.88 26.47 -8.32
C ALA A 688 -39.02 26.39 -9.84
N ILE A 689 -38.37 25.43 -10.49
CA ILE A 689 -38.67 25.01 -11.86
C ILE A 689 -39.15 23.57 -11.84
N SER A 690 -40.23 23.37 -12.57
CA SER A 690 -41.23 22.31 -12.63
C SER A 690 -40.78 20.98 -13.24
N SER A 691 -41.31 19.89 -12.69
CA SER A 691 -41.57 18.62 -13.39
C SER A 691 -42.82 18.72 -14.29
N PRO A 692 -43.01 17.78 -15.25
CA PRO A 692 -44.34 17.45 -15.73
C PRO A 692 -44.74 15.99 -15.43
N ALA A 693 -46.05 15.84 -15.14
CA ALA A 693 -46.82 14.64 -14.83
C ALA A 693 -47.23 13.86 -16.12
N SER A 694 -47.18 12.52 -16.17
CA SER A 694 -48.20 11.49 -15.86
C SER A 694 -49.32 11.25 -16.90
N LEU A 695 -49.54 9.95 -17.25
CA LEU A 695 -50.80 9.18 -17.48
C LEU A 695 -50.75 8.24 -18.73
N PRO A 696 -51.59 7.18 -18.85
CA PRO A 696 -51.80 6.03 -17.94
C PRO A 696 -51.94 4.65 -18.65
N THR A 697 -52.21 3.60 -17.86
CA THR A 697 -53.07 2.40 -18.08
C THR A 697 -52.45 1.00 -17.95
N THR A 698 -52.92 0.28 -16.93
CA THR A 698 -52.98 -1.20 -16.78
C THR A 698 -54.24 -1.75 -17.46
N PRO A 699 -54.31 -3.06 -17.79
CA PRO A 699 -55.04 -3.97 -16.89
C PRO A 699 -54.51 -5.43 -16.79
N THR A 700 -54.69 -6.02 -15.61
CA THR A 700 -54.75 -7.49 -15.36
C THR A 700 -55.99 -8.14 -15.98
N PRO A 701 -56.01 -9.48 -16.16
CA PRO A 701 -57.02 -10.27 -15.44
C PRO A 701 -56.52 -11.61 -14.87
N SER A 702 -57.44 -12.26 -14.16
CA SER A 702 -57.28 -13.29 -13.13
C SER A 702 -57.61 -14.73 -13.59
N LYS A 703 -57.14 -15.69 -12.77
CA LYS A 703 -57.66 -17.05 -12.43
C LYS A 703 -58.55 -17.82 -13.43
N ARG A 704 -58.12 -19.05 -13.74
CA ARG A 704 -58.96 -20.28 -13.77
C ARG A 704 -58.11 -21.55 -13.60
N ALA A 705 -58.46 -22.38 -12.62
CA ALA A 705 -58.20 -23.83 -12.59
C ALA A 705 -59.31 -24.54 -13.42
N PRO A 706 -59.27 -25.85 -13.79
CA PRO A 706 -59.20 -26.95 -12.81
C PRO A 706 -58.54 -28.30 -13.27
N THR A 707 -58.29 -29.17 -12.28
CA THR A 707 -58.41 -30.66 -12.25
C THR A 707 -58.10 -31.52 -13.48
N ALA A 708 -57.19 -32.51 -13.32
CA ALA A 708 -57.53 -33.94 -13.17
C ALA A 708 -56.32 -34.85 -13.50
N ALA A 709 -55.91 -35.67 -12.53
CA ALA A 709 -55.32 -36.99 -12.78
C ALA A 709 -56.48 -37.98 -13.07
N PRO A 710 -56.25 -39.18 -13.64
CA PRO A 710 -55.63 -40.27 -12.87
C PRO A 710 -54.72 -41.25 -13.65
N ALA A 711 -53.89 -41.96 -12.88
CA ALA A 711 -53.59 -43.41 -12.85
C ALA A 711 -53.64 -44.23 -14.16
N ALA A 712 -52.89 -45.32 -14.38
CA ALA A 712 -51.81 -46.07 -13.75
C ALA A 712 -51.58 -47.25 -14.73
N SER A 713 -50.41 -47.91 -14.86
CA SER A 713 -50.00 -49.05 -14.02
C SER A 713 -48.94 -49.84 -14.81
N ARG A 714 -47.78 -50.11 -14.19
CA ARG A 714 -47.22 -51.44 -13.81
C ARG A 714 -46.78 -52.34 -14.98
N ALA A 715 -45.61 -52.96 -14.96
CA ALA A 715 -45.07 -53.87 -13.93
C ALA A 715 -43.55 -54.13 -14.17
N LEU A 716 -42.73 -54.81 -13.35
CA LEU A 716 -42.61 -55.16 -11.92
C LEU A 716 -41.52 -56.26 -11.84
N CYS A 717 -40.60 -56.22 -10.87
CA CYS A 717 -39.94 -57.34 -10.14
C CYS A 717 -38.72 -56.78 -9.34
N CYS A 718 -38.73 -56.62 -8.01
CA CYS A 718 -38.64 -57.57 -6.86
C CYS A 718 -37.29 -58.30 -6.73
N GLY A 719 -36.61 -58.41 -5.57
CA GLY A 719 -36.85 -58.06 -4.14
C GLY A 719 -35.52 -58.15 -3.32
N ALA A 720 -35.26 -57.39 -2.24
CA ALA A 720 -35.71 -57.48 -0.82
C ALA A 720 -35.08 -58.68 -0.03
N ARG A 721 -34.20 -58.55 0.99
CA ARG A 721 -34.27 -58.01 2.40
C ARG A 721 -34.35 -59.14 3.47
N ALA A 722 -33.57 -59.05 4.56
CA ALA A 722 -33.95 -59.39 5.96
C ALA A 722 -32.85 -59.05 7.01
N SER A 723 -33.26 -58.59 8.21
CA SER A 723 -32.48 -58.27 9.45
C SER A 723 -32.81 -59.32 10.56
N PRO A 724 -32.65 -59.14 11.90
CA PRO A 724 -31.72 -58.39 12.81
C PRO A 724 -31.23 -59.23 14.06
N THR A 725 -30.60 -58.57 15.08
CA THR A 725 -30.79 -58.74 16.58
C THR A 725 -29.54 -59.06 17.49
N THR A 726 -29.13 -58.06 18.30
CA THR A 726 -28.75 -58.01 19.76
C THR A 726 -27.84 -59.06 20.46
N LEU A 727 -26.77 -58.64 21.20
CA LEU A 727 -26.61 -58.69 22.68
C LEU A 727 -25.20 -58.28 23.23
N VAL A 728 -25.16 -58.00 24.54
CA VAL A 728 -24.17 -57.36 25.43
C VAL A 728 -23.22 -58.37 26.14
N ARG A 729 -21.96 -57.97 26.47
CA ARG A 729 -21.15 -58.18 27.74
C ARG A 729 -19.63 -58.17 27.45
N ARG A 730 -18.82 -57.27 28.07
CA ARG A 730 -17.96 -57.44 29.31
C ARG A 730 -16.98 -58.64 29.20
N TRP A 731 -15.64 -58.59 29.35
CA TRP A 731 -14.70 -57.91 30.30
C TRP A 731 -13.20 -58.03 29.84
N PRO A 732 -12.20 -57.51 30.58
CA PRO A 732 -10.89 -57.00 30.11
C PRO A 732 -9.68 -57.92 30.41
N THR A 733 -8.46 -57.53 30.00
CA THR A 733 -7.26 -57.50 30.87
C THR A 733 -6.05 -56.84 30.21
N SER A 734 -5.41 -55.95 30.97
CA SER A 734 -4.03 -55.47 30.82
C SER A 734 -3.00 -56.57 31.07
N THR A 735 -1.86 -56.52 30.38
CA THR A 735 -0.53 -56.73 31.02
C THR A 735 0.60 -56.19 30.14
N SER A 736 1.46 -55.43 30.80
CA SER A 736 2.80 -54.99 30.41
C SER A 736 3.73 -56.13 29.98
N ARG A 737 4.67 -55.86 29.06
CA ARG A 737 6.10 -56.05 29.31
C ARG A 737 6.98 -55.39 28.25
N SER A 738 8.04 -54.80 28.78
CA SER A 738 9.26 -54.27 28.17
C SER A 738 9.94 -55.20 27.16
N GLY A 739 10.52 -54.57 26.14
CA GLY A 739 11.56 -55.06 25.24
C GLY A 739 12.10 -53.88 24.47
#